data_AF-A0A1Q5UNZ9-F1
#
_entry.id   AF-A0A1Q5UNZ9-F1
#
_cell.length_a   1.000
_cell.length_b   1.000
_cell.length_c   1.000
_cell.angle_alpha   90.00
_cell.angle_beta   90.00
_cell.angle_gamma   90.00
#
_symmetry.space_group_name_H-M   'P 1'
#
loop_
_entity.id
_entity.type
_entity.pdbx_description
1 polymer ?
#
loop_
_entity_poly.entity_id
_entity_poly.type
_entity_poly.pdbx_seq_one_letter_code
_entity_poly.pdbx_strand_id
1 'polypeptide(L)'
;MKVSWFGWSLLSLLAVPTLAAPSESGTKVGNRLEKRRNNRGIDAEEPSIFNGLDVPPLLQLTPDNYEELLKDGTWLVKHYSPTCAHCRKAAPAYQTTYEYYYTSNPLSPSSAKSPDPKSLNGFTKYYNFHFASMNCLAHGDLCEKLGIGAYPIFAFYEEGVQKDKHVGAKSVADLSKLIEEKLEAIRPGSRPPQGIKLPEVGAPGVDSSAEPDSPVAKDKDPQAGALAGEKQNDLVAQKAADASSAMETSKPGSVVTVKTKHNGPPPNPQGLSVPLTAESFQKLVTTTQDPWFIKFYAPWCGHCQAMAPNWKEMAKEMKDTLNIGEVNCEVETRLCADARVDAYPTIYFFRGGQRVEYTGLRGLGDLLSYTKKAVGPGSEIEDVDAATFKELEETEEVLFLYFYDHATTSEDFRAMERLTLSLVGHARIVKTSSAALAERFKISTWPRLLVVRDTRPNYYNALAPKDMRDFRQMLSWMQTVWLPIVPELTASNAREIMDGKFVVLGILSRRRSDDFKQSKRELKEAAFEWMDKQIQLFRLERSELRDAKQLRIEEADDRNDQRALRAAKNMRITIREDEKKPVAFAWVDGDFWERWLRTTYGIDVEQGDRVIINDEDNRRYWDTASSGAMIMASRTSILETIPLVIASPPKLSPKSTIGTFETFFFYTRSFLSSHPILFFVFLGITVAVVTIIGRGRLLRRVTTRGGIIGNANGSGGFFHLDGKEGFLNGGSTGKVD
;
A
#
# COMPACT_ATOMS: atom_id res chain seq x y z
N MET A 1 56.43 -16.07 4.59
CA MET A 1 55.15 -16.67 5.03
C MET A 1 54.18 -15.55 5.38
N LYS A 2 52.87 -15.83 5.30
CA LYS A 2 51.69 -14.93 5.22
C LYS A 2 51.38 -14.43 3.80
N VAL A 3 50.42 -15.11 3.15
CA VAL A 3 49.80 -14.76 1.86
C VAL A 3 48.40 -14.25 2.15
N SER A 4 48.10 -13.04 1.66
CA SER A 4 46.82 -12.34 1.83
C SER A 4 45.78 -12.83 0.82
N TRP A 5 44.58 -13.09 1.32
CA TRP A 5 43.34 -13.36 0.61
C TRP A 5 42.83 -12.15 -0.20
N PHE A 6 43.38 -11.90 -1.38
CA PHE A 6 42.86 -10.86 -2.30
C PHE A 6 43.01 -11.20 -3.80
N GLY A 7 43.11 -12.49 -4.13
CA GLY A 7 42.83 -12.97 -5.49
C GLY A 7 41.65 -13.90 -5.38
N TRP A 8 40.70 -13.79 -6.33
CA TRP A 8 39.48 -14.61 -6.52
C TRP A 8 38.15 -13.87 -6.25
N SER A 9 37.94 -12.71 -6.88
CA SER A 9 36.59 -12.11 -7.01
C SER A 9 36.32 -11.47 -8.38
N LEU A 10 36.98 -11.93 -9.45
CA LEU A 10 36.86 -11.32 -10.79
C LEU A 10 36.55 -12.35 -11.91
N LEU A 11 35.82 -13.42 -11.57
CA LEU A 11 35.47 -14.47 -12.54
C LEU A 11 34.07 -15.09 -12.31
N SER A 12 33.10 -14.31 -11.83
CA SER A 12 31.71 -14.76 -11.64
C SER A 12 30.65 -13.88 -12.33
N LEU A 13 31.04 -13.08 -13.33
CA LEU A 13 30.13 -12.16 -14.05
C LEU A 13 29.77 -12.60 -15.48
N LEU A 14 29.89 -13.90 -15.80
CA LEU A 14 29.47 -14.46 -17.10
C LEU A 14 28.61 -15.72 -16.93
N ALA A 15 27.49 -15.60 -16.23
CA ALA A 15 26.42 -16.59 -16.29
C ALA A 15 25.12 -15.90 -16.74
N VAL A 16 24.87 -15.97 -18.06
CA VAL A 16 23.56 -15.69 -18.67
C VAL A 16 22.73 -16.97 -18.54
N PRO A 17 21.47 -16.93 -18.07
CA PRO A 17 20.60 -18.10 -18.13
C PRO A 17 19.90 -18.13 -19.50
N THR A 18 20.28 -19.09 -20.34
CA THR A 18 19.53 -19.43 -21.56
C THR A 18 18.40 -20.40 -21.23
N LEU A 19 17.22 -20.13 -21.81
CA LEU A 19 15.99 -20.91 -21.82
C LEU A 19 16.19 -22.42 -22.14
N ALA A 20 15.45 -23.28 -21.44
CA ALA A 20 14.97 -24.56 -21.97
C ALA A 20 13.67 -24.98 -21.25
N ALA A 21 12.68 -25.36 -22.06
CA ALA A 21 11.33 -25.77 -21.67
C ALA A 21 11.24 -27.32 -21.46
N PRO A 22 10.04 -27.92 -21.28
CA PRO A 22 9.71 -28.80 -20.16
C PRO A 22 9.97 -30.29 -20.42
N SER A 23 10.09 -31.09 -19.36
CA SER A 23 10.02 -32.56 -19.45
C SER A 23 8.81 -33.08 -18.67
N GLU A 24 7.84 -33.62 -19.40
CA GLU A 24 6.90 -34.62 -18.88
C GLU A 24 7.64 -35.93 -18.63
N SER A 25 7.45 -36.53 -17.46
CA SER A 25 7.28 -37.97 -17.33
C SER A 25 6.70 -38.28 -15.96
N GLY A 26 5.52 -38.90 -15.96
CA GLY A 26 4.89 -39.39 -14.75
C GLY A 26 5.49 -40.73 -14.32
N THR A 27 5.56 -40.94 -13.01
CA THR A 27 5.33 -42.26 -12.41
C THR A 27 4.84 -42.08 -10.98
N LYS A 28 3.78 -42.83 -10.67
CA LYS A 28 3.08 -42.93 -9.38
C LYS A 28 3.89 -43.74 -8.35
N VAL A 29 3.39 -43.63 -7.11
CA VAL A 29 3.40 -44.58 -5.98
C VAL A 29 4.42 -44.30 -4.88
N GLY A 30 3.89 -44.03 -3.67
CA GLY A 30 4.63 -44.21 -2.43
C GLY A 30 4.00 -43.58 -1.19
N ASN A 31 2.83 -44.07 -0.75
CA ASN A 31 2.32 -43.85 0.61
C ASN A 31 3.38 -44.28 1.64
N ARG A 32 3.88 -43.36 2.47
CA ARG A 32 4.36 -43.70 3.83
C ARG A 32 4.59 -42.47 4.72
N LEU A 33 3.74 -42.39 5.75
CA LEU A 33 4.04 -41.94 7.11
C LEU A 33 4.47 -40.48 7.29
N GLU A 34 3.46 -39.59 7.33
CA GLU A 34 3.60 -38.32 8.05
C GLU A 34 3.82 -38.58 9.55
N LYS A 35 5.04 -38.27 9.97
CA LYS A 35 5.45 -38.22 11.36
C LYS A 35 4.84 -36.95 11.96
N ARG A 36 3.66 -37.06 12.57
CA ARG A 36 3.06 -36.03 13.46
C ARG A 36 4.12 -35.62 14.49
N ARG A 37 4.67 -34.41 14.35
CA ARG A 37 5.56 -33.80 15.35
C ARG A 37 5.03 -32.41 15.71
N ASN A 38 4.42 -32.36 16.89
CA ASN A 38 4.18 -31.22 17.76
C ASN A 38 4.76 -29.88 17.31
N ASN A 39 3.89 -29.02 16.80
CA ASN A 39 3.98 -27.57 16.94
C ASN A 39 2.58 -26.96 16.72
N ARG A 40 1.62 -27.27 17.59
CA ARG A 40 0.40 -26.46 17.72
C ARG A 40 0.75 -25.24 18.57
N GLY A 41 1.35 -24.25 17.93
CA GLY A 41 1.60 -22.93 18.50
C GLY A 41 0.59 -21.93 17.95
N ILE A 42 -0.17 -21.35 18.88
CA ILE A 42 -0.83 -20.04 18.85
C ILE A 42 -1.87 -19.86 17.72
N ASP A 43 -3.13 -19.82 18.14
CA ASP A 43 -4.34 -19.43 17.41
C ASP A 43 -4.80 -20.43 16.33
N ALA A 44 -5.51 -21.47 16.77
CA ALA A 44 -6.23 -22.37 15.87
C ALA A 44 -7.49 -21.64 15.34
N GLU A 45 -7.51 -21.32 14.05
CA GLU A 45 -8.70 -20.83 13.33
C GLU A 45 -9.67 -21.97 12.96
N GLU A 46 -9.29 -23.22 13.22
CA GLU A 46 -10.09 -24.41 12.97
C GLU A 46 -10.82 -24.88 14.23
N PRO A 47 -12.07 -25.37 14.11
CA PRO A 47 -12.80 -25.95 15.25
C PRO A 47 -12.05 -27.19 15.78
N SER A 48 -11.91 -27.28 17.11
CA SER A 48 -11.30 -28.44 17.76
C SER A 48 -12.36 -29.45 18.19
N ILE A 49 -11.97 -30.72 18.29
CA ILE A 49 -12.87 -31.79 18.75
C ILE A 49 -12.47 -32.16 20.18
N PHE A 50 -13.41 -32.04 21.12
CA PHE A 50 -13.22 -32.40 22.52
C PHE A 50 -14.44 -33.17 23.02
N ASN A 51 -14.25 -34.31 23.69
CA ASN A 51 -15.34 -35.23 24.07
C ASN A 51 -16.22 -35.69 22.88
N GLY A 52 -15.67 -35.71 21.66
CA GLY A 52 -16.41 -36.03 20.44
C GLY A 52 -17.37 -34.94 19.96
N LEU A 53 -17.31 -33.73 20.55
CA LEU A 53 -18.10 -32.56 20.18
C LEU A 53 -17.22 -31.50 19.54
N ASP A 54 -17.76 -30.78 18.56
CA ASP A 54 -17.08 -29.67 17.89
C ASP A 54 -17.09 -28.41 18.77
N VAL A 55 -15.90 -27.93 19.13
CA VAL A 55 -15.66 -26.70 19.87
C VAL A 55 -15.21 -25.61 18.89
N PRO A 56 -15.87 -24.44 18.86
CA PRO A 56 -15.45 -23.33 18.00
C PRO A 56 -14.08 -22.78 18.43
N PRO A 57 -13.35 -22.08 17.54
CA PRO A 57 -12.09 -21.46 17.93
C PRO A 57 -12.30 -20.34 18.98
N LEU A 58 -11.28 -20.11 19.82
CA LEU A 58 -11.31 -19.04 20.82
C LEU A 58 -11.50 -17.66 20.16
N LEU A 59 -12.42 -16.87 20.68
CA LEU A 59 -12.70 -15.53 20.18
C LEU A 59 -11.53 -14.58 20.49
N GLN A 60 -11.05 -13.84 19.49
CA GLN A 60 -10.03 -12.81 19.67
C GLN A 60 -10.70 -11.44 19.83
N LEU A 61 -10.40 -10.74 20.92
CA LEU A 61 -10.84 -9.37 21.16
C LEU A 61 -9.87 -8.37 20.52
N THR A 62 -10.43 -7.45 19.75
CA THR A 62 -9.78 -6.33 19.07
C THR A 62 -10.39 -5.00 19.53
N PRO A 63 -9.74 -3.86 19.29
CA PRO A 63 -10.28 -2.54 19.64
C PRO A 63 -11.66 -2.25 19.03
N ASP A 64 -12.01 -2.88 17.92
CA ASP A 64 -13.26 -2.62 17.21
C ASP A 64 -14.43 -3.46 17.76
N ASN A 65 -14.15 -4.65 18.31
CA ASN A 65 -15.19 -5.59 18.75
C ASN A 65 -15.35 -5.68 20.28
N TYR A 66 -14.39 -5.20 21.07
CA TYR A 66 -14.39 -5.44 22.52
C TYR A 66 -15.57 -4.79 23.24
N GLU A 67 -15.99 -3.58 22.84
CA GLU A 67 -17.09 -2.86 23.49
C GLU A 67 -18.45 -3.50 23.20
N GLU A 68 -18.64 -4.08 22.02
CA GLU A 68 -19.91 -4.70 21.65
C GLU A 68 -20.03 -6.10 22.28
N LEU A 69 -18.96 -6.89 22.23
CA LEU A 69 -18.97 -8.27 22.70
C LEU A 69 -19.03 -8.40 24.23
N LEU A 70 -18.38 -7.50 24.96
CA LEU A 70 -18.30 -7.59 26.42
C LEU A 70 -19.55 -7.04 27.13
N LYS A 71 -20.49 -6.38 26.42
CA LYS A 71 -21.74 -5.85 26.99
C LYS A 71 -22.61 -6.95 27.59
N ASP A 72 -22.64 -8.12 26.97
CA ASP A 72 -23.53 -9.20 27.35
C ASP A 72 -22.74 -10.42 27.87
N GLY A 73 -23.01 -10.78 29.12
CA GLY A 73 -22.48 -12.00 29.75
C GLY A 73 -21.20 -11.81 30.57
N THR A 74 -20.77 -12.92 31.19
CA THR A 74 -19.52 -13.00 31.96
C THR A 74 -18.43 -13.57 31.07
N TRP A 75 -17.32 -12.86 30.93
CA TRP A 75 -16.21 -13.23 30.06
C TRP A 75 -14.94 -13.49 30.84
N LEU A 76 -14.29 -14.62 30.58
CA LEU A 76 -12.89 -14.83 30.95
C LEU A 76 -12.01 -14.50 29.76
N VAL A 77 -11.14 -13.50 29.92
CA VAL A 77 -10.27 -13.03 28.84
C VAL A 77 -8.80 -13.26 29.21
N LYS A 78 -8.09 -13.99 28.35
CA LYS A 78 -6.64 -14.17 28.42
C LYS A 78 -5.93 -13.05 27.66
N HIS A 79 -5.25 -12.18 28.38
CA HIS A 79 -4.39 -11.15 27.80
C HIS A 79 -2.97 -11.67 27.70
N TYR A 80 -2.43 -11.71 26.49
CA TYR A 80 -1.16 -12.35 26.22
C TYR A 80 -0.33 -11.59 25.19
N SER A 81 0.96 -11.92 25.13
CA SER A 81 1.86 -11.52 24.07
C SER A 81 2.49 -12.76 23.43
N PRO A 82 2.52 -12.87 22.08
CA PRO A 82 3.03 -14.05 21.38
C PRO A 82 4.53 -14.27 21.62
N THR A 83 5.28 -13.21 21.94
CA THR A 83 6.71 -13.29 22.25
C THR A 83 6.99 -13.70 23.69
N CYS A 84 6.00 -13.66 24.58
CA CYS A 84 6.18 -14.00 26.00
C CYS A 84 6.31 -15.52 26.21
N ALA A 85 7.41 -15.94 26.85
CA ALA A 85 7.66 -17.34 27.17
C ALA A 85 6.63 -17.94 28.15
N HIS A 86 6.13 -17.15 29.10
CA HIS A 86 5.09 -17.60 30.03
C HIS A 86 3.73 -17.75 29.35
N CYS A 87 3.40 -16.88 28.39
CA CYS A 87 2.18 -16.97 27.59
C CYS A 87 2.16 -18.24 26.74
N ARG A 88 3.28 -18.59 26.10
CA ARG A 88 3.39 -19.84 25.30
C ARG A 88 3.19 -21.09 26.15
N LYS A 89 3.63 -21.08 27.40
CA LYS A 89 3.42 -22.20 28.35
C LYS A 89 1.98 -22.29 28.86
N ALA A 90 1.30 -21.17 29.05
CA ALA A 90 -0.08 -21.12 29.54
C ALA A 90 -1.14 -21.32 28.43
N ALA A 91 -0.79 -21.05 27.18
CA ALA A 91 -1.69 -21.18 26.03
C ALA A 91 -2.40 -22.55 25.93
N PRO A 92 -1.72 -23.71 26.03
CA PRO A 92 -2.40 -25.00 25.91
C PRO A 92 -3.32 -25.29 27.11
N ALA A 93 -2.94 -24.88 28.33
CA ALA A 93 -3.79 -25.06 29.51
C ALA A 93 -5.10 -24.25 29.39
N TYR A 94 -5.02 -23.02 28.89
CA TYR A 94 -6.21 -22.19 28.66
C TYR A 94 -7.11 -22.76 27.56
N GLN A 95 -6.52 -23.26 26.47
CA GLN A 95 -7.27 -23.91 25.38
C GLN A 95 -8.02 -25.15 25.89
N THR A 96 -7.36 -26.03 26.63
CA THR A 96 -7.99 -27.22 27.22
C THR A 96 -9.07 -26.86 28.23
N THR A 97 -8.86 -25.79 29.01
CA THR A 97 -9.88 -25.29 29.95
C THR A 97 -11.13 -24.83 29.18
N TYR A 98 -10.96 -24.05 28.11
CA TYR A 98 -12.06 -23.61 27.25
C TYR A 98 -12.83 -24.80 26.65
N GLU A 99 -12.12 -25.76 26.04
CA GLU A 99 -12.72 -26.94 25.43
C GLU A 99 -13.51 -27.79 26.44
N TYR A 100 -12.95 -27.95 27.65
CA TYR A 100 -13.58 -28.65 28.75
C TYR A 100 -14.88 -28.00 29.20
N TYR A 101 -14.85 -26.70 29.50
CA TYR A 101 -16.04 -25.99 29.99
C TYR A 101 -17.11 -25.84 28.91
N TYR A 102 -16.71 -25.56 27.67
CA TYR A 102 -17.64 -25.46 26.54
C TYR A 102 -18.45 -26.75 26.32
N THR A 103 -17.82 -27.91 26.54
CA THR A 103 -18.46 -29.24 26.39
C THR A 103 -19.05 -29.80 27.68
N SER A 104 -18.92 -29.08 28.80
CA SER A 104 -19.42 -29.53 30.10
C SER A 104 -20.96 -29.43 30.20
N ASN A 105 -21.58 -30.41 30.86
CA ASN A 105 -23.03 -30.40 31.09
C ASN A 105 -23.35 -29.80 32.48
N PRO A 106 -24.12 -28.70 32.56
CA PRO A 106 -24.47 -28.08 33.83
C PRO A 106 -25.59 -28.77 34.62
N LEU A 107 -26.33 -29.74 34.07
CA LEU A 107 -27.65 -30.13 34.61
C LEU A 107 -27.82 -31.53 35.24
N SER A 108 -26.82 -32.43 35.31
CA SER A 108 -26.77 -33.61 36.23
C SER A 108 -25.77 -34.69 35.75
N PRO A 109 -25.19 -35.51 36.67
CA PRO A 109 -24.42 -36.72 36.38
C PRO A 109 -25.20 -37.95 35.87
N SER A 110 -26.54 -37.90 35.70
CA SER A 110 -27.35 -39.10 35.40
C SER A 110 -28.33 -39.02 34.22
N SER A 111 -28.30 -37.99 33.37
CA SER A 111 -29.12 -37.95 32.14
C SER A 111 -28.29 -38.28 30.90
N ALA A 112 -28.39 -39.53 30.47
CA ALA A 112 -27.65 -40.13 29.35
C ALA A 112 -28.13 -39.67 27.96
N LYS A 113 -28.04 -38.37 27.67
CA LYS A 113 -28.05 -37.85 26.30
C LYS A 113 -26.90 -36.87 26.12
N SER A 114 -26.14 -37.04 25.05
CA SER A 114 -24.97 -36.22 24.71
C SER A 114 -25.29 -34.73 24.86
N PRO A 115 -24.49 -33.96 25.61
CA PRO A 115 -24.74 -32.53 25.77
C PRO A 115 -24.49 -31.84 24.43
N ASP A 116 -25.55 -31.39 23.77
CA ASP A 116 -25.42 -30.53 22.60
C ASP A 116 -25.01 -29.12 23.08
N PRO A 117 -23.78 -28.64 22.81
CA PRO A 117 -23.29 -27.36 23.33
C PRO A 117 -24.05 -26.16 22.75
N LYS A 118 -24.78 -26.35 21.64
CA LYS A 118 -25.63 -25.35 20.99
C LYS A 118 -27.05 -25.27 21.57
N SER A 119 -27.46 -26.28 22.35
CA SER A 119 -28.79 -26.32 22.98
C SER A 119 -28.95 -25.24 24.04
N LEU A 120 -30.19 -24.89 24.40
CA LEU A 120 -30.49 -23.93 25.48
C LEU A 120 -29.87 -24.34 26.83
N ASN A 121 -29.55 -25.62 27.00
CA ASN A 121 -28.97 -26.22 28.18
C ASN A 121 -27.44 -26.35 28.12
N GLY A 122 -26.80 -25.86 27.05
CA GLY A 122 -25.34 -25.84 26.93
C GLY A 122 -24.68 -24.88 27.92
N PHE A 123 -23.44 -25.16 28.32
CA PHE A 123 -22.70 -24.40 29.34
C PHE A 123 -22.73 -22.88 29.12
N THR A 124 -22.39 -22.43 27.92
CA THR A 124 -22.29 -21.00 27.58
C THR A 124 -23.63 -20.27 27.74
N LYS A 125 -24.73 -20.89 27.33
CA LYS A 125 -26.09 -20.32 27.48
C LYS A 125 -26.62 -20.45 28.91
N TYR A 126 -26.30 -21.54 29.60
CA TYR A 126 -26.79 -21.82 30.93
C TYR A 126 -26.21 -20.84 31.96
N TYR A 127 -24.90 -20.58 31.92
CA TYR A 127 -24.24 -19.64 32.83
C TYR A 127 -24.05 -18.23 32.24
N ASN A 128 -24.38 -18.03 30.97
CA ASN A 128 -24.01 -16.83 30.20
C ASN A 128 -22.50 -16.50 30.34
N PHE A 129 -21.68 -17.54 30.22
CA PHE A 129 -20.24 -17.49 30.46
C PHE A 129 -19.47 -17.79 29.17
N HIS A 130 -18.52 -16.93 28.82
CA HIS A 130 -17.77 -16.97 27.57
C HIS A 130 -16.25 -16.88 27.79
N PHE A 131 -15.49 -17.32 26.80
CA PHE A 131 -14.03 -17.27 26.81
C PHE A 131 -13.53 -16.48 25.61
N ALA A 132 -12.52 -15.64 25.83
CA ALA A 132 -11.83 -14.93 24.77
C ALA A 132 -10.33 -14.80 25.04
N SER A 133 -9.58 -14.34 24.03
CA SER A 133 -8.19 -13.95 24.15
C SER A 133 -7.93 -12.61 23.51
N MET A 134 -6.92 -11.90 24.00
CA MET A 134 -6.53 -10.58 23.51
C MET A 134 -5.02 -10.52 23.36
N ASN A 135 -4.57 -10.14 22.16
CA ASN A 135 -3.15 -10.00 21.84
C ASN A 135 -2.68 -8.58 22.15
N CYS A 136 -2.03 -8.40 23.29
CA CYS A 136 -1.53 -7.10 23.74
C CYS A 136 -0.27 -6.62 23.00
N LEU A 137 0.38 -7.47 22.20
CA LEU A 137 1.47 -7.01 21.30
C LEU A 137 0.90 -6.36 20.04
N ALA A 138 -0.26 -6.82 19.57
CA ALA A 138 -0.98 -6.22 18.45
C ALA A 138 -1.81 -5.00 18.89
N HIS A 139 -2.36 -5.03 20.11
CA HIS A 139 -3.27 -4.01 20.65
C HIS A 139 -2.73 -3.41 21.97
N GLY A 140 -1.54 -2.82 21.90
CA GLY A 140 -0.83 -2.24 23.06
C GLY A 140 -1.66 -1.17 23.78
N ASP A 141 -2.18 -0.18 23.04
CA ASP A 141 -2.92 0.95 23.60
C ASP A 141 -4.16 0.51 24.40
N LEU A 142 -4.85 -0.53 23.94
CA LEU A 142 -6.04 -1.05 24.60
C LEU A 142 -5.67 -1.83 25.87
N CYS A 143 -4.61 -2.63 25.83
CA CYS A 143 -4.12 -3.31 27.03
C CYS A 143 -3.54 -2.33 28.07
N GLU A 144 -2.97 -1.21 27.64
CA GLU A 144 -2.52 -0.14 28.53
C GLU A 144 -3.70 0.57 29.20
N LYS A 145 -4.75 0.92 28.43
CA LYS A 145 -6.01 1.48 28.97
C LYS A 145 -6.67 0.56 30.00
N LEU A 146 -6.63 -0.75 29.77
CA LEU A 146 -7.16 -1.76 30.70
C LEU A 146 -6.22 -2.03 31.89
N GLY A 147 -5.07 -1.35 31.98
CA GLY A 147 -4.11 -1.49 33.07
C GLY A 147 -3.50 -2.89 33.16
N ILE A 148 -3.05 -3.43 32.02
CA ILE A 148 -2.48 -4.79 31.91
C ILE A 148 -0.96 -4.69 31.77
N GLY A 149 -0.27 -4.70 32.92
CA GLY A 149 1.18 -4.52 32.99
C GLY A 149 2.02 -5.82 32.95
N ALA A 150 1.39 -7.00 32.93
CA ALA A 150 2.10 -8.28 32.90
C ALA A 150 1.37 -9.32 32.03
N TYR A 151 2.09 -10.33 31.54
CA TYR A 151 1.52 -11.37 30.68
C TYR A 151 2.00 -12.79 31.09
N PRO A 152 1.11 -13.82 31.08
CA PRO A 152 -0.33 -13.73 30.83
C PRO A 152 -1.11 -13.22 32.06
N ILE A 153 -2.13 -12.41 31.82
CA ILE A 153 -3.14 -12.03 32.82
C ILE A 153 -4.49 -12.56 32.38
N PHE A 154 -5.22 -13.17 33.32
CA PHE A 154 -6.60 -13.58 33.14
C PHE A 154 -7.48 -12.57 33.85
N ALA A 155 -8.43 -11.97 33.13
CA ALA A 155 -9.35 -11.01 33.73
C ALA A 155 -10.80 -11.38 33.42
N PHE A 156 -11.66 -11.14 34.40
CA PHE A 156 -13.10 -11.27 34.26
C PHE A 156 -13.74 -9.95 33.85
N TYR A 157 -14.61 -10.00 32.86
CA TYR A 157 -15.46 -8.89 32.45
C TYR A 157 -16.93 -9.27 32.64
N GLU A 158 -17.69 -8.37 33.25
CA GLU A 158 -19.13 -8.52 33.46
C GLU A 158 -19.76 -7.20 33.01
N GLU A 159 -20.70 -7.26 32.06
CA GLU A 159 -21.41 -6.09 31.52
C GLU A 159 -20.46 -4.98 31.00
N GLY A 160 -19.37 -5.37 30.34
CA GLY A 160 -18.37 -4.46 29.77
C GLY A 160 -17.35 -3.93 30.78
N VAL A 161 -17.50 -4.20 32.08
CA VAL A 161 -16.60 -3.71 33.13
C VAL A 161 -15.64 -4.81 33.59
N GLN A 162 -14.35 -4.48 33.66
CA GLN A 162 -13.34 -5.38 34.21
C GLN A 162 -13.44 -5.43 35.74
N LYS A 163 -13.64 -6.63 36.31
CA LYS A 163 -13.75 -6.83 37.78
C LYS A 163 -12.47 -7.39 38.38
N ASP A 164 -12.19 -8.67 38.14
CA ASP A 164 -11.11 -9.38 38.82
C ASP A 164 -9.95 -9.67 37.87
N LYS A 165 -8.72 -9.38 38.32
CA LYS A 165 -7.47 -9.67 37.60
C LYS A 165 -6.69 -10.75 38.35
N HIS A 166 -6.40 -11.85 37.68
CA HIS A 166 -5.58 -12.93 38.23
C HIS A 166 -4.25 -13.06 37.47
N VAL A 167 -3.17 -12.91 38.22
CA VAL A 167 -1.80 -13.11 37.74
C VAL A 167 -1.33 -14.50 38.13
N GLY A 168 -0.86 -15.29 37.17
CA GLY A 168 -0.10 -16.52 37.47
C GLY A 168 -0.87 -17.85 37.46
N ALA A 169 -2.19 -17.86 37.23
CA ALA A 169 -2.95 -19.10 37.01
C ALA A 169 -2.51 -19.75 35.68
N LYS A 170 -1.65 -20.76 35.75
CA LYS A 170 -1.02 -21.37 34.55
C LYS A 170 -1.50 -22.79 34.29
N SER A 171 -2.07 -23.46 35.29
CA SER A 171 -2.57 -24.83 35.18
C SER A 171 -4.09 -24.86 34.95
N VAL A 172 -4.58 -25.98 34.41
CA VAL A 172 -6.03 -26.23 34.27
C VAL A 172 -6.71 -26.23 35.63
N ALA A 173 -6.03 -26.70 36.69
CA ALA A 173 -6.55 -26.69 38.05
C ALA A 173 -6.73 -25.27 38.62
N ASP A 174 -5.73 -24.40 38.42
CA ASP A 174 -5.83 -23.00 38.88
C ASP A 174 -6.94 -22.25 38.14
N LEU A 175 -7.02 -22.42 36.81
CA LEU A 175 -8.05 -21.78 36.00
C LEU A 175 -9.44 -22.33 36.32
N SER A 176 -9.57 -23.64 36.51
CA SER A 176 -10.83 -24.26 36.91
C SER A 176 -11.30 -23.75 38.26
N LYS A 177 -10.42 -23.63 39.25
CA LYS A 177 -10.77 -23.07 40.56
C LYS A 177 -11.36 -21.65 40.45
N LEU A 178 -10.76 -20.79 39.62
CA LEU A 178 -11.26 -19.43 39.37
C LEU A 178 -12.64 -19.44 38.68
N ILE A 179 -12.84 -20.35 37.73
CA ILE A 179 -14.10 -20.47 37.02
C ILE A 179 -15.19 -21.02 37.95
N GLU A 180 -14.93 -22.07 38.72
CA GLU A 180 -15.89 -22.64 39.66
C GLU A 180 -16.35 -21.63 40.72
N GLU A 181 -15.43 -20.85 41.30
CA GLU A 181 -15.78 -19.78 42.25
C GLU A 181 -16.74 -18.75 41.61
N LYS A 182 -16.52 -18.39 40.34
CA LYS A 182 -17.41 -17.51 39.59
C LYS A 182 -18.73 -18.17 39.20
N LEU A 183 -18.73 -19.45 38.85
CA LEU A 183 -19.95 -20.18 38.51
C LEU A 183 -20.87 -20.36 39.73
N GLU A 184 -20.31 -20.62 40.91
CA GLU A 184 -21.05 -20.65 42.17
C GLU A 184 -21.66 -19.29 42.52
N ALA A 185 -20.94 -18.19 42.22
CA ALA A 185 -21.47 -16.84 42.38
C ALA A 185 -22.61 -16.52 41.40
N ILE A 186 -22.54 -17.01 40.16
CA ILE A 186 -23.59 -16.81 39.13
C ILE A 186 -24.85 -17.64 39.48
N ARG A 187 -24.68 -18.92 39.85
CA ARG A 187 -25.78 -19.83 40.24
C ARG A 187 -25.36 -20.75 41.39
N PRO A 188 -25.71 -20.40 42.64
CA PRO A 188 -25.42 -21.22 43.81
C PRO A 188 -26.06 -22.62 43.70
N GLY A 189 -25.31 -23.67 44.05
CA GLY A 189 -25.82 -25.05 44.12
C GLY A 189 -25.91 -25.80 42.79
N SER A 190 -25.38 -25.24 41.70
CA SER A 190 -25.39 -25.85 40.36
C SER A 190 -24.26 -26.86 40.10
N ARG A 191 -23.23 -26.89 40.96
CA ARG A 191 -22.02 -27.73 40.77
C ARG A 191 -21.93 -28.84 41.84
N PRO A 192 -21.34 -30.00 41.52
CA PRO A 192 -21.28 -31.13 42.44
C PRO A 192 -20.35 -30.85 43.63
N PRO A 193 -20.76 -31.18 44.88
CA PRO A 193 -19.99 -30.88 46.09
C PRO A 193 -18.68 -31.67 46.22
N GLN A 194 -18.50 -32.74 45.43
CA GLN A 194 -17.32 -33.61 45.46
C GLN A 194 -16.17 -33.12 44.57
N GLY A 195 -16.30 -31.96 43.91
CA GLY A 195 -15.31 -31.44 42.98
C GLY A 195 -15.38 -32.11 41.59
N ILE A 196 -14.67 -31.53 40.63
CA ILE A 196 -14.77 -31.88 39.22
C ILE A 196 -13.47 -32.56 38.75
N LYS A 197 -13.58 -33.61 37.93
CA LYS A 197 -12.43 -34.26 37.29
C LYS A 197 -11.90 -33.41 36.14
N LEU A 198 -10.63 -33.00 36.23
CA LEU A 198 -10.00 -32.09 35.27
C LEU A 198 -9.21 -32.86 34.20
N PRO A 199 -9.21 -32.39 32.95
CA PRO A 199 -8.36 -32.93 31.89
C PRO A 199 -6.88 -32.61 32.10
N GLU A 200 -6.02 -33.50 31.62
CA GLU A 200 -4.62 -33.15 31.36
C GLU A 200 -4.51 -32.18 30.18
N VAL A 201 -3.49 -31.32 30.20
CA VAL A 201 -3.27 -30.30 29.18
C VAL A 201 -3.09 -30.96 27.79
N GLY A 202 -4.00 -30.66 26.86
CA GLY A 202 -3.99 -31.20 25.50
C GLY A 202 -4.68 -32.56 25.33
N ALA A 203 -5.37 -33.09 26.34
CA ALA A 203 -6.19 -34.29 26.21
C ALA A 203 -7.41 -34.04 25.29
N PRO A 204 -7.84 -35.01 24.47
CA PRO A 204 -9.00 -34.87 23.57
C PRO A 204 -10.37 -35.06 24.27
N GLY A 205 -10.39 -35.32 25.57
CA GLY A 205 -11.63 -35.52 26.33
C GLY A 205 -11.40 -36.01 27.77
N VAL A 206 -12.48 -36.14 28.55
CA VAL A 206 -12.52 -36.64 29.92
C VAL A 206 -13.73 -37.55 30.11
N ASP A 207 -13.50 -38.76 30.64
CA ASP A 207 -14.59 -39.68 31.00
C ASP A 207 -15.37 -39.15 32.22
N SER A 208 -16.65 -38.86 32.03
CA SER A 208 -17.56 -38.25 33.00
C SER A 208 -18.20 -39.24 34.00
N SER A 209 -17.79 -40.51 34.00
CA SER A 209 -18.40 -41.61 34.78
C SER A 209 -17.55 -42.17 35.92
N ALA A 210 -16.37 -41.61 36.21
CA ALA A 210 -15.46 -42.09 37.26
C ALA A 210 -15.27 -41.04 38.38
N GLU A 211 -15.24 -41.50 39.64
CA GLU A 211 -15.11 -40.67 40.85
C GLU A 211 -13.78 -39.87 40.91
N PRO A 212 -13.76 -38.68 41.54
CA PRO A 212 -12.60 -37.77 41.55
C PRO A 212 -11.48 -38.16 42.53
N ASP A 213 -10.22 -37.91 42.14
CA ASP A 213 -9.00 -38.37 42.84
C ASP A 213 -8.55 -37.51 44.06
N SER A 214 -9.29 -36.49 44.49
CA SER A 214 -8.90 -35.72 45.68
C SER A 214 -10.06 -35.00 46.39
N PRO A 215 -10.27 -35.23 47.70
CA PRO A 215 -11.27 -34.50 48.49
C PRO A 215 -10.69 -33.18 49.01
N VAL A 216 -11.38 -32.07 48.77
CA VAL A 216 -11.14 -30.81 49.50
C VAL A 216 -12.21 -30.70 50.58
N ALA A 217 -11.82 -30.98 51.81
CA ALA A 217 -12.64 -30.77 52.99
C ALA A 217 -12.76 -29.27 53.29
N LYS A 218 -13.99 -28.78 53.48
CA LYS A 218 -14.31 -27.67 54.39
C LYS A 218 -15.67 -27.93 55.03
N ASP A 219 -15.64 -28.00 56.36
CA ASP A 219 -16.77 -28.24 57.25
C ASP A 219 -17.84 -27.13 57.21
N LYS A 220 -19.10 -27.60 57.22
CA LYS A 220 -20.28 -27.17 58.00
C LYS A 220 -20.62 -25.67 58.12
N ASP A 221 -21.80 -25.32 57.59
CA ASP A 221 -22.89 -24.77 58.40
C ASP A 221 -24.28 -25.12 57.77
N PRO A 222 -25.14 -25.91 58.44
CA PRO A 222 -26.40 -26.40 57.86
C PRO A 222 -27.61 -25.55 58.27
N GLN A 223 -27.71 -24.31 57.81
CA GLN A 223 -28.90 -23.47 58.08
C GLN A 223 -29.30 -22.45 56.99
N ALA A 224 -28.88 -22.64 55.74
CA ALA A 224 -29.31 -21.80 54.60
C ALA A 224 -30.13 -22.55 53.54
N GLY A 225 -30.54 -23.80 53.82
CA GLY A 225 -31.28 -24.65 52.87
C GLY A 225 -32.80 -24.63 52.99
N ALA A 226 -33.37 -23.89 53.94
CA ALA A 226 -34.81 -23.92 54.24
C ALA A 226 -35.57 -22.60 54.03
N LEU A 227 -34.91 -21.55 53.49
CA LEU A 227 -35.53 -20.23 53.30
C LEU A 227 -35.49 -19.68 51.85
N ALA A 228 -35.13 -20.52 50.87
CA ALA A 228 -35.09 -20.13 49.45
C ALA A 228 -36.14 -20.86 48.58
N GLY A 229 -37.21 -21.39 49.20
CA GLY A 229 -38.29 -22.09 48.50
C GLY A 229 -39.58 -21.28 48.28
N GLU A 230 -39.67 -20.06 48.82
CA GLU A 230 -40.95 -19.31 48.85
C GLU A 230 -40.92 -17.89 48.27
N LYS A 231 -39.85 -17.46 47.58
CA LYS A 231 -39.79 -16.13 46.95
C LYS A 231 -39.44 -16.16 45.47
N GLN A 232 -40.13 -16.99 44.69
CA GLN A 232 -39.90 -17.01 43.24
C GLN A 232 -41.16 -17.14 42.38
N ASN A 233 -42.36 -17.07 42.97
CA ASN A 233 -43.62 -17.01 42.21
C ASN A 233 -44.30 -15.63 42.17
N ASP A 234 -43.78 -14.62 42.87
CA ASP A 234 -44.39 -13.27 42.85
C ASP A 234 -43.66 -12.23 41.97
N LEU A 235 -42.46 -12.53 41.47
CA LEU A 235 -41.65 -11.59 40.66
C LEU A 235 -41.82 -11.73 39.15
N VAL A 236 -42.60 -12.72 38.69
CA VAL A 236 -42.88 -12.93 37.25
C VAL A 236 -44.18 -12.25 36.81
N ALA A 237 -45.05 -11.87 37.75
CA ALA A 237 -46.32 -11.20 37.45
C ALA A 237 -46.21 -9.66 37.29
N GLN A 238 -45.07 -9.04 37.61
CA GLN A 238 -44.91 -7.56 37.59
C GLN A 238 -44.07 -7.01 36.43
N LYS A 239 -43.41 -7.85 35.61
CA LYS A 239 -42.61 -7.38 34.45
C LYS A 239 -43.31 -7.47 33.09
N ALA A 240 -44.58 -7.85 33.06
CA ALA A 240 -45.39 -7.95 31.83
C ALA A 240 -46.34 -6.77 31.60
N ALA A 241 -46.27 -5.69 32.39
CA ALA A 241 -47.21 -4.56 32.34
C ALA A 241 -46.64 -3.21 31.84
N ASP A 242 -45.32 -3.07 31.64
CA ASP A 242 -44.70 -1.78 31.26
C ASP A 242 -44.38 -1.63 29.75
N ALA A 243 -44.94 -2.50 28.90
CA ALA A 243 -44.69 -2.50 27.45
C ALA A 243 -45.80 -1.80 26.62
N SER A 244 -46.58 -0.88 27.19
CA SER A 244 -47.55 -0.10 26.42
C SER A 244 -47.75 1.34 26.92
N SER A 245 -46.75 2.21 26.75
CA SER A 245 -46.96 3.65 26.56
C SER A 245 -45.65 4.37 26.22
N ALA A 246 -45.49 4.79 24.96
CA ALA A 246 -44.84 6.05 24.56
C ALA A 246 -44.54 6.01 23.05
N MET A 247 -45.55 6.37 22.27
CA MET A 247 -45.40 6.87 20.91
C MET A 247 -45.51 8.40 21.03
N GLU A 248 -44.44 9.15 20.74
CA GLU A 248 -44.46 10.32 19.83
C GLU A 248 -43.19 11.20 19.86
N THR A 249 -42.68 11.44 18.64
CA THR A 249 -42.02 12.65 18.11
C THR A 249 -40.58 13.04 18.51
N SER A 250 -39.65 12.92 17.56
CA SER A 250 -39.04 14.08 16.85
C SER A 250 -38.05 13.62 15.76
N LYS A 251 -38.13 14.23 14.57
CA LYS A 251 -37.25 14.02 13.39
C LYS A 251 -35.89 14.70 13.59
N PRO A 252 -34.85 14.26 12.84
CA PRO A 252 -34.30 15.19 11.84
C PRO A 252 -33.84 14.55 10.51
N GLY A 253 -33.96 15.36 9.45
CA GLY A 253 -32.97 15.46 8.35
C GLY A 253 -32.82 14.29 7.38
N SER A 254 -33.73 14.17 6.40
CA SER A 254 -33.55 13.29 5.24
C SER A 254 -32.51 13.90 4.30
N VAL A 255 -31.34 13.27 4.18
CA VAL A 255 -30.42 13.46 3.04
C VAL A 255 -31.11 12.92 1.79
N VAL A 256 -31.22 13.76 0.77
CA VAL A 256 -31.82 13.40 -0.53
C VAL A 256 -30.81 12.53 -1.29
N THR A 257 -30.91 11.21 -1.15
CA THR A 257 -30.30 10.27 -2.11
C THR A 257 -31.16 10.22 -3.37
N VAL A 258 -30.67 10.79 -4.46
CA VAL A 258 -31.24 10.62 -5.80
C VAL A 258 -31.06 9.15 -6.20
N LYS A 259 -32.15 8.38 -6.19
CA LYS A 259 -32.18 6.98 -6.64
C LYS A 259 -32.23 6.95 -8.17
N THR A 260 -31.17 6.50 -8.83
CA THR A 260 -31.22 6.05 -10.22
C THR A 260 -31.96 4.72 -10.30
N LYS A 261 -32.87 4.57 -11.27
CA LYS A 261 -33.67 3.35 -11.47
C LYS A 261 -32.79 2.24 -12.07
N HIS A 262 -32.30 1.32 -11.24
CA HIS A 262 -31.87 -0.01 -11.70
C HIS A 262 -33.06 -0.96 -11.60
N ASN A 263 -33.50 -1.55 -12.72
CA ASN A 263 -34.63 -2.50 -12.76
C ASN A 263 -34.16 -3.96 -12.54
N GLY A 264 -33.07 -4.17 -11.79
CA GLY A 264 -32.49 -5.48 -11.48
C GLY A 264 -32.39 -5.75 -9.97
N PRO A 265 -32.09 -7.00 -9.56
CA PRO A 265 -31.79 -7.30 -8.15
C PRO A 265 -30.58 -6.47 -7.67
N PRO A 266 -30.51 -6.11 -6.37
CA PRO A 266 -29.40 -5.32 -5.85
C PRO A 266 -28.06 -6.06 -6.05
N PRO A 267 -26.97 -5.34 -6.36
CA PRO A 267 -25.67 -5.96 -6.59
C PRO A 267 -25.12 -6.58 -5.29
N ASN A 268 -24.62 -7.82 -5.36
CA ASN A 268 -24.10 -8.58 -4.22
C ASN A 268 -24.95 -8.54 -2.93
N PRO A 269 -26.13 -9.19 -2.91
CA PRO A 269 -27.02 -9.19 -1.75
C PRO A 269 -26.47 -10.01 -0.55
N GLN A 270 -25.50 -10.89 -0.79
CA GLN A 270 -24.92 -11.72 0.25
C GLN A 270 -23.73 -11.06 0.95
N GLY A 271 -23.16 -10.00 0.37
CA GLY A 271 -21.96 -9.35 0.91
C GLY A 271 -20.73 -10.27 0.89
N LEU A 272 -20.65 -11.18 -0.08
CA LEU A 272 -19.56 -12.16 -0.20
C LEU A 272 -18.85 -12.01 -1.54
N SER A 273 -17.58 -12.43 -1.60
CA SER A 273 -16.86 -12.53 -2.87
C SER A 273 -17.33 -13.77 -3.62
N VAL A 274 -17.87 -13.58 -4.82
CA VAL A 274 -18.39 -14.67 -5.65
C VAL A 274 -17.24 -15.31 -6.44
N PRO A 275 -17.00 -16.63 -6.30
CA PRO A 275 -16.02 -17.32 -7.15
C PRO A 275 -16.56 -17.42 -8.58
N LEU A 276 -15.80 -16.93 -9.55
CA LEU A 276 -16.19 -16.88 -10.97
C LEU A 276 -15.42 -17.92 -11.78
N THR A 277 -16.17 -18.78 -12.47
CA THR A 277 -15.71 -19.66 -13.55
C THR A 277 -15.80 -18.96 -14.91
N ALA A 278 -15.15 -19.49 -15.95
CA ALA A 278 -15.22 -18.92 -17.31
C ALA A 278 -16.67 -18.67 -17.80
N GLU A 279 -17.58 -19.62 -17.58
CA GLU A 279 -18.98 -19.50 -17.98
C GLU A 279 -19.73 -18.41 -17.19
N SER A 280 -19.57 -18.42 -15.86
CA SER A 280 -20.19 -17.43 -14.98
C SER A 280 -19.65 -16.02 -15.26
N PHE A 281 -18.36 -15.90 -15.57
CA PHE A 281 -17.72 -14.64 -15.90
C PHE A 281 -18.31 -14.04 -17.18
N GLN A 282 -18.45 -14.86 -18.23
CA GLN A 282 -19.05 -14.40 -19.47
C GLN A 282 -20.50 -13.93 -19.25
N LYS A 283 -21.30 -14.73 -18.54
CA LYS A 283 -22.72 -14.47 -18.28
C LYS A 283 -22.96 -13.27 -17.36
N LEU A 284 -22.22 -13.16 -16.26
CA LEU A 284 -22.46 -12.18 -15.19
C LEU A 284 -21.66 -10.89 -15.33
N VAL A 285 -20.48 -10.93 -15.97
CA VAL A 285 -19.56 -9.80 -16.05
C VAL A 285 -19.57 -9.17 -17.44
N THR A 286 -19.38 -9.97 -18.49
CA THR A 286 -19.18 -9.42 -19.84
C THR A 286 -20.48 -9.09 -20.57
N THR A 287 -21.54 -9.88 -20.32
CA THR A 287 -22.83 -9.75 -21.02
C THR A 287 -23.71 -8.67 -20.38
N THR A 288 -23.60 -8.47 -19.07
CA THR A 288 -24.34 -7.43 -18.33
C THR A 288 -23.55 -6.11 -18.33
N GLN A 289 -24.17 -5.01 -17.93
CA GLN A 289 -23.47 -3.74 -17.67
C GLN A 289 -23.29 -3.49 -16.17
N ASP A 290 -23.49 -4.52 -15.35
CA ASP A 290 -23.35 -4.40 -13.90
C ASP A 290 -21.88 -4.19 -13.53
N PRO A 291 -21.56 -3.29 -12.58
CA PRO A 291 -20.20 -3.08 -12.15
C PRO A 291 -19.71 -4.28 -11.33
N TRP A 292 -18.51 -4.77 -11.64
CA TRP A 292 -17.86 -5.87 -10.96
C TRP A 292 -16.43 -5.51 -10.58
N PHE A 293 -16.04 -5.78 -9.34
CA PHE A 293 -14.67 -5.66 -8.90
C PHE A 293 -14.10 -7.05 -8.65
N ILE A 294 -13.15 -7.45 -9.49
CA ILE A 294 -12.72 -8.85 -9.62
C ILE A 294 -11.22 -8.95 -9.35
N LYS A 295 -10.88 -9.87 -8.46
CA LYS A 295 -9.50 -10.21 -8.10
C LYS A 295 -9.09 -11.53 -8.74
N PHE A 296 -8.00 -11.51 -9.47
CA PHE A 296 -7.35 -12.68 -10.05
C PHE A 296 -6.22 -13.12 -9.13
N TYR A 297 -6.29 -14.37 -8.68
CA TYR A 297 -5.38 -14.87 -7.66
C TYR A 297 -4.94 -16.31 -7.92
N ALA A 298 -3.87 -16.71 -7.23
CA ALA A 298 -3.43 -18.10 -7.09
C ALA A 298 -3.33 -18.45 -5.60
N PRO A 299 -3.74 -19.66 -5.18
CA PRO A 299 -3.84 -20.02 -3.76
C PRO A 299 -2.48 -20.08 -3.04
N TRP A 300 -1.40 -20.38 -3.76
CA TRP A 300 -0.04 -20.43 -3.22
C TRP A 300 0.66 -19.05 -3.12
N CYS A 301 0.06 -17.99 -3.66
CA CYS A 301 0.68 -16.67 -3.67
C CYS A 301 0.52 -15.97 -2.31
N GLY A 302 1.62 -15.76 -1.59
CA GLY A 302 1.60 -15.09 -0.28
C GLY A 302 0.97 -13.69 -0.29
N HIS A 303 1.15 -12.92 -1.36
CA HIS A 303 0.52 -11.61 -1.51
C HIS A 303 -1.01 -11.72 -1.69
N CYS A 304 -1.50 -12.77 -2.35
CA CYS A 304 -2.93 -13.04 -2.48
C CYS A 304 -3.54 -13.45 -1.14
N GLN A 305 -2.84 -14.29 -0.37
CA GLN A 305 -3.27 -14.73 0.96
C GLN A 305 -3.36 -13.54 1.92
N ALA A 306 -2.35 -12.67 1.93
CA ALA A 306 -2.34 -11.47 2.77
C ALA A 306 -3.52 -10.52 2.48
N MET A 307 -3.97 -10.43 1.22
CA MET A 307 -5.08 -9.57 0.83
C MET A 307 -6.47 -10.24 0.98
N ALA A 308 -6.53 -11.56 1.10
CA ALA A 308 -7.79 -12.30 1.24
C ALA A 308 -8.72 -11.80 2.37
N PRO A 309 -8.26 -11.50 3.60
CA PRO A 309 -9.14 -10.97 4.65
C PRO A 309 -9.75 -9.62 4.26
N ASN A 310 -8.92 -8.66 3.82
CA ASN A 310 -9.39 -7.34 3.37
C ASN A 310 -10.40 -7.44 2.22
N TRP A 311 -10.20 -8.39 1.29
CA TRP A 311 -11.12 -8.60 0.17
C TRP A 311 -12.50 -9.11 0.62
N LYS A 312 -12.53 -10.02 1.59
CA LYS A 312 -13.78 -10.55 2.17
C LYS A 312 -14.53 -9.47 2.95
N GLU A 313 -13.81 -8.65 3.71
CA GLU A 313 -14.39 -7.56 4.48
C GLU A 313 -14.94 -6.45 3.56
N MET A 314 -14.19 -6.06 2.53
CA MET A 314 -14.69 -5.16 1.49
C MET A 314 -15.96 -5.70 0.83
N ALA A 315 -16.05 -7.01 0.56
CA ALA A 315 -17.27 -7.61 -0.01
C ALA A 315 -18.49 -7.46 0.90
N LYS A 316 -18.30 -7.49 2.23
CA LYS A 316 -19.37 -7.26 3.21
C LYS A 316 -19.78 -5.78 3.24
N GLU A 317 -18.81 -4.87 3.24
CA GLU A 317 -19.09 -3.42 3.25
C GLU A 317 -19.77 -2.94 1.96
N MET A 318 -19.41 -3.54 0.82
CA MET A 318 -19.98 -3.20 -0.49
C MET A 318 -21.23 -4.02 -0.83
N LYS A 319 -21.86 -4.62 0.18
CA LYS A 319 -23.15 -5.29 0.03
C LYS A 319 -24.19 -4.32 -0.55
N ASP A 320 -25.03 -4.82 -1.45
CA ASP A 320 -26.09 -4.06 -2.15
C ASP A 320 -25.59 -2.86 -2.98
N THR A 321 -24.27 -2.66 -3.12
CA THR A 321 -23.67 -1.53 -3.85
C THR A 321 -22.77 -1.95 -5.02
N LEU A 322 -21.94 -2.99 -4.87
CA LEU A 322 -21.01 -3.44 -5.91
C LEU A 322 -20.85 -4.96 -5.91
N ASN A 323 -20.83 -5.57 -7.10
CA ASN A 323 -20.52 -6.99 -7.22
C ASN A 323 -19.03 -7.23 -7.01
N ILE A 324 -18.69 -8.11 -6.07
CA ILE A 324 -17.30 -8.48 -5.78
C ILE A 324 -17.07 -9.92 -6.22
N GLY A 325 -16.09 -10.12 -7.08
CA GLY A 325 -15.74 -11.42 -7.65
C GLY A 325 -14.30 -11.84 -7.34
N GLU A 326 -14.05 -13.14 -7.43
CA GLU A 326 -12.70 -13.69 -7.41
C GLU A 326 -12.53 -14.82 -8.42
N VAL A 327 -11.38 -14.86 -9.09
CA VAL A 327 -11.03 -15.85 -10.09
C VAL A 327 -9.75 -16.54 -9.66
N ASN A 328 -9.82 -17.86 -9.50
CA ASN A 328 -8.64 -18.68 -9.25
C ASN A 328 -7.97 -19.03 -10.59
N CYS A 329 -6.82 -18.42 -10.85
CA CYS A 329 -6.08 -18.61 -12.10
C CYS A 329 -5.37 -19.96 -12.23
N GLU A 330 -5.24 -20.72 -11.15
CA GLU A 330 -4.73 -22.10 -11.21
C GLU A 330 -5.78 -23.06 -11.81
N VAL A 331 -7.06 -22.80 -11.54
CA VAL A 331 -8.18 -23.56 -12.11
C VAL A 331 -8.60 -22.98 -13.46
N GLU A 332 -8.75 -21.66 -13.55
CA GLU A 332 -9.28 -20.94 -14.72
C GLU A 332 -8.16 -20.27 -15.54
N THR A 333 -7.18 -21.07 -15.98
CA THR A 333 -5.97 -20.58 -16.69
C THR A 333 -6.30 -19.79 -17.97
N ARG A 334 -7.28 -20.27 -18.75
CA ARG A 334 -7.71 -19.60 -20.00
C ARG A 334 -8.33 -18.23 -19.73
N LEU A 335 -9.22 -18.14 -18.74
CA LEU A 335 -9.86 -16.88 -18.36
C LEU A 335 -8.81 -15.84 -17.92
N CYS A 336 -7.81 -16.25 -17.15
CA CYS A 336 -6.74 -15.34 -16.73
C CYS A 336 -5.82 -14.91 -17.88
N ALA A 337 -5.56 -15.80 -18.85
CA ALA A 337 -4.84 -15.46 -20.08
C ALA A 337 -5.63 -14.46 -20.94
N ASP A 338 -6.94 -14.68 -21.12
CA ASP A 338 -7.83 -13.77 -21.85
C ASP A 338 -7.93 -12.40 -21.16
N ALA A 339 -7.97 -12.41 -19.83
CA ALA A 339 -7.87 -11.22 -18.99
C ALA A 339 -6.45 -10.62 -18.92
N ARG A 340 -5.46 -11.18 -19.61
CA ARG A 340 -4.05 -10.70 -19.63
C ARG A 340 -3.48 -10.46 -18.22
N VAL A 341 -3.69 -11.42 -17.32
CA VAL A 341 -3.16 -11.35 -15.97
C VAL A 341 -1.70 -11.81 -16.00
N ASP A 342 -0.77 -10.86 -15.88
CA ASP A 342 0.67 -11.13 -15.93
C ASP A 342 1.28 -11.44 -14.54
N ALA A 343 0.62 -11.05 -13.46
CA ALA A 343 1.09 -11.21 -12.08
C ALA A 343 -0.07 -11.48 -11.10
N TYR A 344 0.24 -11.95 -9.90
CA TYR A 344 -0.76 -12.17 -8.85
C TYR A 344 -0.41 -11.42 -7.56
N PRO A 345 -1.38 -10.79 -6.88
CA PRO A 345 -2.76 -10.56 -7.32
C PRO A 345 -2.86 -9.38 -8.30
N THR A 346 -3.67 -9.56 -9.36
CA THR A 346 -4.14 -8.48 -10.22
C THR A 346 -5.62 -8.25 -9.98
N ILE A 347 -6.03 -6.99 -9.92
CA ILE A 347 -7.41 -6.59 -9.63
C ILE A 347 -7.90 -5.76 -10.80
N TYR A 348 -9.08 -6.11 -11.32
CA TYR A 348 -9.73 -5.40 -12.39
C TYR A 348 -11.12 -4.94 -11.96
N PHE A 349 -11.46 -3.71 -12.34
CA PHE A 349 -12.84 -3.23 -12.33
C PHE A 349 -13.45 -3.44 -13.72
N PHE A 350 -14.59 -4.10 -13.77
CA PHE A 350 -15.34 -4.40 -14.98
C PHE A 350 -16.68 -3.67 -14.99
N ARG A 351 -17.09 -3.24 -16.18
CA ARG A 351 -18.47 -2.84 -16.48
C ARG A 351 -18.75 -3.30 -17.92
N GLY A 352 -19.47 -4.41 -18.03
CA GLY A 352 -19.61 -5.15 -19.28
C GLY A 352 -18.27 -5.58 -19.88
N GLY A 353 -18.10 -5.35 -21.18
CA GLY A 353 -16.88 -5.74 -21.90
C GLY A 353 -15.65 -4.85 -21.63
N GLN A 354 -15.76 -3.82 -20.78
CA GLN A 354 -14.67 -2.91 -20.47
C GLN A 354 -14.05 -3.22 -19.12
N ARG A 355 -12.74 -2.99 -19.01
CA ARG A 355 -11.97 -3.26 -17.80
C ARG A 355 -10.86 -2.25 -17.56
N VAL A 356 -10.58 -1.97 -16.29
CA VAL A 356 -9.49 -1.11 -15.84
C VAL A 356 -8.76 -1.77 -14.69
N GLU A 357 -7.42 -1.75 -14.74
CA GLU A 357 -6.57 -2.29 -13.69
C GLU A 357 -6.55 -1.37 -12.48
N TYR A 358 -6.72 -1.95 -11.29
CA TYR A 358 -6.47 -1.26 -10.05
C TYR A 358 -5.00 -1.39 -9.64
N THR A 359 -4.27 -0.28 -9.70
CA THR A 359 -2.84 -0.19 -9.36
C THR A 359 -2.57 0.43 -7.99
N GLY A 360 -3.62 0.69 -7.21
CA GLY A 360 -3.51 1.31 -5.88
C GLY A 360 -3.02 0.35 -4.79
N LEU A 361 -2.96 0.88 -3.57
CA LEU A 361 -2.60 0.12 -2.37
C LEU A 361 -3.70 -0.92 -2.06
N ARG A 362 -3.29 -2.08 -1.53
CA ARG A 362 -4.20 -3.23 -1.30
C ARG A 362 -4.78 -3.27 0.13
N GLY A 363 -4.76 -2.14 0.83
CA GLY A 363 -5.39 -1.98 2.13
C GLY A 363 -6.91 -1.89 1.99
N LEU A 364 -7.65 -2.27 3.03
CA LEU A 364 -9.11 -2.20 3.04
C LEU A 364 -9.62 -0.78 2.73
N GLY A 365 -9.07 0.23 3.42
CA GLY A 365 -9.47 1.63 3.22
C GLY A 365 -9.25 2.13 1.79
N ASP A 366 -8.13 1.76 1.17
CA ASP A 366 -7.81 2.16 -0.21
C ASP A 366 -8.75 1.49 -1.22
N LEU A 367 -9.00 0.19 -1.05
CA LEU A 367 -9.92 -0.57 -1.89
C LEU A 367 -11.35 0.01 -1.80
N LEU A 368 -11.83 0.28 -0.59
CA LEU A 368 -13.14 0.89 -0.35
C LEU A 368 -13.23 2.31 -0.91
N SER A 369 -12.18 3.11 -0.76
CA SER A 369 -12.15 4.46 -1.31
C SER A 369 -12.28 4.45 -2.83
N TYR A 370 -11.62 3.50 -3.49
CA TYR A 370 -11.68 3.33 -4.93
C TYR A 370 -13.05 2.82 -5.38
N THR A 371 -13.60 1.77 -4.74
CA THR A 371 -14.89 1.20 -5.13
C THR A 371 -16.05 2.17 -4.88
N LYS A 372 -16.04 2.93 -3.77
CA LYS A 372 -17.02 3.98 -3.50
C LYS A 372 -16.96 5.10 -4.54
N LYS A 373 -15.76 5.51 -4.97
CA LYS A 373 -15.59 6.47 -6.08
C LYS A 373 -16.06 5.90 -7.42
N ALA A 374 -15.82 4.62 -7.67
CA ALA A 374 -16.21 3.94 -8.92
C ALA A 374 -17.73 3.80 -9.09
N VAL A 375 -18.46 3.65 -7.98
CA VAL A 375 -19.93 3.46 -7.97
C VAL A 375 -20.68 4.74 -7.64
N GLY A 376 -20.01 5.74 -7.06
CA GLY A 376 -20.61 7.00 -6.62
C GLY A 376 -21.15 7.91 -7.74
N PRO A 377 -21.72 9.07 -7.35
CA PRO A 377 -22.15 10.11 -8.29
C PRO A 377 -20.94 10.58 -9.11
N GLY A 378 -21.01 10.45 -10.43
CA GLY A 378 -19.86 10.61 -11.34
C GLY A 378 -19.41 9.33 -12.06
N SER A 379 -19.99 8.16 -11.72
CA SER A 379 -19.78 6.95 -12.52
C SER A 379 -20.53 6.95 -13.86
N GLU A 380 -21.48 7.88 -14.04
CA GLU A 380 -22.21 8.16 -15.28
C GLU A 380 -21.97 9.62 -15.70
N ILE A 381 -22.09 9.90 -16.99
CA ILE A 381 -21.84 11.23 -17.55
C ILE A 381 -23.10 12.09 -17.38
N GLU A 382 -23.08 12.91 -16.34
CA GLU A 382 -24.14 13.87 -16.03
C GLU A 382 -24.12 15.06 -17.01
N ASP A 383 -25.32 15.55 -17.33
CA ASP A 383 -25.53 16.77 -18.12
C ASP A 383 -25.63 17.98 -17.18
N VAL A 384 -24.82 18.99 -17.42
CA VAL A 384 -24.52 20.05 -16.45
C VAL A 384 -24.75 21.44 -17.06
N ASP A 385 -25.45 22.29 -16.32
CA ASP A 385 -25.67 23.70 -16.62
C ASP A 385 -24.54 24.59 -16.09
N ALA A 386 -24.53 25.87 -16.47
CA ALA A 386 -23.48 26.80 -16.03
C ALA A 386 -23.40 26.98 -14.49
N ALA A 387 -24.54 26.90 -13.79
CA ALA A 387 -24.60 27.05 -12.34
C ALA A 387 -24.04 25.81 -11.63
N THR A 388 -24.51 24.62 -11.99
CA THR A 388 -24.05 23.35 -11.43
C THR A 388 -22.59 23.10 -11.77
N PHE A 389 -22.13 23.50 -12.96
CA PHE A 389 -20.73 23.41 -13.34
C PHE A 389 -19.82 24.26 -12.43
N LYS A 390 -20.29 25.43 -11.99
CA LYS A 390 -19.52 26.28 -11.07
C LYS A 390 -19.36 25.62 -9.69
N GLU A 391 -20.38 24.93 -9.20
CA GLU A 391 -20.30 24.16 -7.94
C GLU A 391 -19.32 22.99 -8.08
N LEU A 392 -19.29 22.33 -9.25
CA LEU A 392 -18.31 21.30 -9.54
C LEU A 392 -16.89 21.86 -9.60
N GLU A 393 -16.67 23.04 -10.18
CA GLU A 393 -15.34 23.68 -10.23
C GLU A 393 -14.78 24.03 -8.84
N GLU A 394 -15.65 24.27 -7.85
CA GLU A 394 -15.24 24.56 -6.47
C GLU A 394 -14.89 23.29 -5.67
N THR A 395 -15.51 22.16 -6.02
CA THR A 395 -15.35 20.89 -5.31
C THR A 395 -14.29 19.98 -5.93
N GLU A 396 -14.16 19.99 -7.25
CA GLU A 396 -13.27 19.12 -8.01
C GLU A 396 -12.12 19.93 -8.65
N GLU A 397 -10.86 19.52 -8.43
CA GLU A 397 -9.70 20.22 -8.98
C GLU A 397 -9.52 19.99 -10.50
N VAL A 398 -10.04 18.87 -11.02
CA VAL A 398 -9.95 18.46 -12.43
C VAL A 398 -11.29 17.97 -12.94
N LEU A 399 -11.78 18.62 -14.00
CA LEU A 399 -13.06 18.31 -14.64
C LEU A 399 -12.87 18.16 -16.14
N PHE A 400 -13.38 17.08 -16.71
CA PHE A 400 -13.51 16.94 -18.16
C PHE A 400 -14.92 17.37 -18.60
N LEU A 401 -14.98 18.32 -19.54
CA LEU A 401 -16.22 18.88 -20.04
C LEU A 401 -16.36 18.57 -21.53
N TYR A 402 -17.41 17.82 -21.86
CA TYR A 402 -17.77 17.46 -23.23
C TYR A 402 -18.93 18.33 -23.74
N PHE A 403 -18.63 19.16 -24.72
CA PHE A 403 -19.59 19.98 -25.43
C PHE A 403 -20.23 19.19 -26.55
N TYR A 404 -21.54 19.04 -26.48
CA TYR A 404 -22.33 18.33 -27.47
C TYR A 404 -23.44 19.22 -28.02
N ASP A 405 -23.86 18.91 -29.25
CA ASP A 405 -24.93 19.59 -29.97
C ASP A 405 -26.02 18.58 -30.34
N HIS A 406 -27.18 19.06 -30.82
CA HIS A 406 -28.28 18.22 -31.31
C HIS A 406 -27.87 17.26 -32.44
N ALA A 407 -26.80 17.58 -33.19
CA ALA A 407 -26.24 16.72 -34.23
C ALA A 407 -25.32 15.60 -33.70
N THR A 408 -25.01 15.57 -32.39
CA THR A 408 -24.16 14.52 -31.81
C THR A 408 -24.90 13.20 -31.72
N THR A 409 -24.21 12.11 -32.07
CA THR A 409 -24.81 10.79 -32.21
C THR A 409 -24.72 10.00 -30.91
N SER A 410 -25.59 8.99 -30.76
CA SER A 410 -25.53 8.05 -29.63
C SER A 410 -24.22 7.26 -29.58
N GLU A 411 -23.52 7.11 -30.72
CA GLU A 411 -22.19 6.50 -30.77
C GLU A 411 -21.14 7.34 -30.04
N ASP A 412 -21.23 8.67 -30.14
CA ASP A 412 -20.31 9.59 -29.49
C ASP A 412 -20.46 9.47 -27.96
N PHE A 413 -21.69 9.45 -27.46
CA PHE A 413 -21.95 9.25 -26.03
C PHE A 413 -21.46 7.88 -25.54
N ARG A 414 -21.69 6.81 -26.31
CA ARG A 414 -21.17 5.47 -25.97
C ARG A 414 -19.65 5.43 -25.92
N ALA A 415 -18.96 6.17 -26.79
CA ALA A 415 -17.50 6.26 -26.76
C ALA A 415 -17.01 6.98 -25.48
N MET A 416 -17.72 8.04 -25.08
CA MET A 416 -17.43 8.79 -23.86
C MET A 416 -17.70 7.97 -22.59
N GLU A 417 -18.82 7.24 -22.54
CA GLU A 417 -19.15 6.35 -21.43
C GLU A 417 -18.05 5.32 -21.17
N ARG A 418 -17.29 4.92 -22.21
CA ARG A 418 -16.15 4.01 -22.03
C ARG A 418 -15.00 4.60 -21.21
N LEU A 419 -14.84 5.93 -21.25
CA LEU A 419 -13.78 6.64 -20.53
C LEU A 419 -14.02 6.67 -19.03
N THR A 420 -15.29 6.66 -18.59
CA THR A 420 -15.67 6.80 -17.17
C THR A 420 -14.91 5.84 -16.25
N LEU A 421 -14.76 4.57 -16.63
CA LEU A 421 -14.05 3.57 -15.84
C LEU A 421 -12.57 3.90 -15.67
N SER A 422 -11.93 4.41 -16.72
CA SER A 422 -10.48 4.70 -16.70
C SER A 422 -10.17 5.97 -15.92
N LEU A 423 -11.16 6.85 -15.74
CA LEU A 423 -11.04 8.10 -15.01
C LEU A 423 -11.36 7.96 -13.52
N VAL A 424 -11.82 6.78 -13.07
CA VAL A 424 -12.12 6.52 -11.65
C VAL A 424 -10.90 6.86 -10.80
N GLY A 425 -11.10 7.72 -9.80
CA GLY A 425 -10.06 8.16 -8.88
C GLY A 425 -9.15 9.27 -9.42
N HIS A 426 -9.27 9.65 -10.69
CA HIS A 426 -8.45 10.69 -11.32
C HIS A 426 -9.25 11.98 -11.56
N ALA A 427 -10.34 11.91 -12.33
CA ALA A 427 -11.14 13.08 -12.67
C ALA A 427 -12.57 12.69 -13.04
N ARG A 428 -13.51 13.62 -12.89
CA ARG A 428 -14.88 13.43 -13.36
C ARG A 428 -15.05 13.93 -14.77
N ILE A 429 -15.99 13.31 -15.49
CA ILE A 429 -16.39 13.73 -16.82
C ILE A 429 -17.87 14.09 -16.84
N VAL A 430 -18.16 15.24 -17.40
CA VAL A 430 -19.51 15.81 -17.52
C VAL A 430 -19.74 16.27 -18.95
N LYS A 431 -21.01 16.30 -19.37
CA LYS A 431 -21.42 16.81 -20.67
C LYS A 431 -22.24 18.07 -20.51
N THR A 432 -22.24 18.94 -21.52
CA THR A 432 -23.07 20.14 -21.54
C THR A 432 -23.45 20.55 -22.95
N SER A 433 -24.65 21.11 -23.09
CA SER A 433 -25.13 21.83 -24.27
C SER A 433 -25.34 23.33 -24.01
N SER A 434 -24.88 23.84 -22.85
CA SER A 434 -25.11 25.21 -22.43
C SER A 434 -24.33 26.24 -23.27
N ALA A 435 -25.05 27.17 -23.89
CA ALA A 435 -24.46 28.28 -24.66
C ALA A 435 -23.58 29.19 -23.78
N ALA A 436 -23.96 29.42 -22.52
CA ALA A 436 -23.20 30.27 -21.60
C ALA A 436 -21.80 29.70 -21.31
N LEU A 437 -21.68 28.37 -21.19
CA LEU A 437 -20.39 27.71 -21.02
C LEU A 437 -19.58 27.75 -22.32
N ALA A 438 -20.23 27.59 -23.47
CA ALA A 438 -19.56 27.68 -24.77
C ALA A 438 -18.95 29.08 -25.00
N GLU A 439 -19.66 30.14 -24.63
CA GLU A 439 -19.15 31.52 -24.69
C GLU A 439 -17.97 31.73 -23.72
N ARG A 440 -18.09 31.28 -22.47
CA ARG A 440 -17.01 31.36 -21.45
C ARG A 440 -15.72 30.71 -21.95
N PHE A 441 -15.82 29.52 -22.53
CA PHE A 441 -14.67 28.75 -23.00
C PHE A 441 -14.30 29.02 -24.48
N LYS A 442 -14.96 30.00 -25.12
CA LYS A 442 -14.71 30.42 -26.51
C LYS A 442 -14.82 29.26 -27.52
N ILE A 443 -15.83 28.43 -27.36
CA ILE A 443 -16.07 27.24 -28.19
C ILE A 443 -16.97 27.62 -29.35
N SER A 444 -16.39 27.66 -30.55
CA SER A 444 -17.12 27.92 -31.79
C SER A 444 -17.43 26.66 -32.60
N THR A 445 -16.78 25.55 -32.30
CA THR A 445 -16.90 24.29 -33.04
C THR A 445 -17.39 23.20 -32.11
N TRP A 446 -18.26 22.32 -32.62
CA TRP A 446 -18.90 21.24 -31.87
C TRP A 446 -18.81 19.94 -32.68
N PRO A 447 -18.69 18.76 -32.05
CA PRO A 447 -18.46 18.52 -30.62
C PRO A 447 -17.02 18.85 -30.18
N ARG A 448 -16.82 19.15 -28.90
CA ARG A 448 -15.49 19.45 -28.31
C ARG A 448 -15.33 18.88 -26.92
N LEU A 449 -14.13 18.39 -26.61
CA LEU A 449 -13.73 17.98 -25.27
C LEU A 449 -12.65 18.93 -24.76
N LEU A 450 -12.79 19.34 -23.51
CA LEU A 450 -11.76 20.07 -22.79
C LEU A 450 -11.64 19.56 -21.36
N VAL A 451 -10.50 19.85 -20.74
CA VAL A 451 -10.29 19.66 -19.32
C VAL A 451 -10.14 21.02 -18.66
N VAL A 452 -10.81 21.23 -17.54
CA VAL A 452 -10.61 22.39 -16.67
C VAL A 452 -9.80 21.91 -15.48
N ARG A 453 -8.60 22.48 -15.31
CA ARG A 453 -7.72 22.22 -14.16
C ARG A 453 -7.50 23.51 -13.41
N ASP A 454 -7.94 23.57 -12.16
CA ASP A 454 -7.82 24.77 -11.34
C ASP A 454 -8.28 26.04 -12.10
N THR A 455 -9.45 25.98 -12.74
CA THR A 455 -10.06 27.03 -13.61
C THR A 455 -9.44 27.28 -14.99
N ARG A 456 -8.31 26.66 -15.33
CA ARG A 456 -7.67 26.80 -16.66
C ARG A 456 -8.13 25.71 -17.62
N PRO A 457 -8.71 26.07 -18.78
CA PRO A 457 -9.10 25.10 -19.79
C PRO A 457 -7.92 24.66 -20.65
N ASN A 458 -7.83 23.36 -20.90
CA ASN A 458 -6.97 22.74 -21.90
C ASN A 458 -7.84 21.96 -22.89
N TYR A 459 -7.64 22.23 -24.18
CA TYR A 459 -8.50 21.70 -25.23
C TYR A 459 -7.93 20.43 -25.85
N TYR A 460 -8.81 19.47 -26.14
CA TYR A 460 -8.45 18.32 -26.95
C TYR A 460 -8.43 18.73 -28.43
N ASN A 461 -7.27 18.56 -29.06
CA ASN A 461 -7.03 18.93 -30.45
C ASN A 461 -7.44 17.80 -31.41
N ALA A 462 -8.75 17.52 -31.49
CA ALA A 462 -9.29 16.63 -32.52
C ALA A 462 -9.19 17.29 -33.91
N LEU A 463 -8.73 16.53 -34.91
CA LEU A 463 -8.66 17.00 -36.31
C LEU A 463 -10.01 16.81 -37.00
N ALA A 464 -10.72 15.72 -36.68
CA ALA A 464 -12.03 15.40 -37.20
C ALA A 464 -12.99 14.94 -36.09
N PRO A 465 -14.32 15.05 -36.28
CA PRO A 465 -15.30 14.51 -35.33
C PRO A 465 -15.14 13.01 -35.07
N LYS A 466 -14.62 12.23 -36.03
CA LYS A 466 -14.32 10.81 -35.84
C LYS A 466 -13.27 10.55 -34.74
N ASP A 467 -12.32 11.47 -34.56
CA ASP A 467 -11.27 11.35 -33.54
C ASP A 467 -11.86 11.45 -32.12
N MET A 468 -13.05 12.06 -31.99
CA MET A 468 -13.84 12.08 -30.75
C MET A 468 -14.50 10.72 -30.43
N ARG A 469 -14.52 9.78 -31.38
CA ARG A 469 -14.99 8.41 -31.14
C ARG A 469 -13.83 7.46 -30.82
N ASP A 470 -12.59 7.84 -31.09
CA ASP A 470 -11.43 7.03 -30.75
C ASP A 470 -11.09 7.16 -29.27
N PHE A 471 -11.68 6.25 -28.49
CA PHE A 471 -11.44 6.10 -27.06
C PHE A 471 -9.95 6.05 -26.71
N ARG A 472 -9.09 5.40 -27.50
CA ARG A 472 -7.67 5.24 -27.12
C ARG A 472 -6.94 6.57 -27.23
N GLN A 473 -7.21 7.32 -28.28
CA GLN A 473 -6.59 8.62 -28.48
C GLN A 473 -7.06 9.62 -27.44
N MET A 474 -8.37 9.64 -27.14
CA MET A 474 -8.92 10.45 -26.07
C MET A 474 -8.33 10.07 -24.70
N LEU A 475 -8.33 8.79 -24.35
CA LEU A 475 -7.77 8.32 -23.07
C LEU A 475 -6.30 8.67 -22.94
N SER A 476 -5.51 8.47 -24.00
CA SER A 476 -4.08 8.82 -24.01
C SER A 476 -3.87 10.31 -23.77
N TRP A 477 -4.68 11.17 -24.38
CA TRP A 477 -4.64 12.61 -24.09
C TRP A 477 -5.08 12.91 -22.65
N MET A 478 -6.19 12.32 -22.18
CA MET A 478 -6.69 12.53 -20.82
C MET A 478 -5.66 12.15 -19.76
N GLN A 479 -4.94 11.04 -19.94
CA GLN A 479 -3.84 10.61 -19.05
C GLN A 479 -2.74 11.67 -18.94
N THR A 480 -2.49 12.47 -19.97
CA THR A 480 -1.49 13.55 -19.87
C THR A 480 -1.98 14.76 -19.07
N VAL A 481 -3.29 14.87 -18.81
CA VAL A 481 -3.91 16.08 -18.22
C VAL A 481 -4.91 15.78 -17.09
N TRP A 482 -5.03 14.55 -16.60
CA TRP A 482 -5.99 14.20 -15.54
C TRP A 482 -5.52 14.55 -14.12
N LEU A 483 -4.25 14.92 -13.95
CA LEU A 483 -3.73 15.38 -12.67
C LEU A 483 -3.98 16.90 -12.55
N PRO A 484 -4.31 17.39 -11.34
CA PRO A 484 -4.36 18.82 -11.07
C PRO A 484 -2.98 19.45 -11.30
N ILE A 485 -2.90 20.78 -11.33
CA ILE A 485 -1.64 21.47 -11.65
C ILE A 485 -0.57 21.22 -10.58
N VAL A 486 -1.01 21.08 -9.33
CA VAL A 486 -0.16 20.72 -8.19
C VAL A 486 -0.81 19.53 -7.45
N PRO A 487 -0.63 18.29 -7.94
CA PRO A 487 -1.17 17.09 -7.32
C PRO A 487 -0.43 16.74 -6.03
N GLU A 488 -1.13 16.01 -5.17
CA GLU A 488 -0.51 15.33 -4.03
C GLU A 488 0.32 14.14 -4.54
N LEU A 489 1.56 14.04 -4.08
CA LEU A 489 2.46 12.92 -4.34
C LEU A 489 2.08 11.76 -3.41
N THR A 490 1.65 10.67 -4.01
CA THR A 490 1.25 9.43 -3.34
C THR A 490 2.03 8.25 -3.94
N ALA A 491 2.02 7.10 -3.28
CA ALA A 491 2.75 5.92 -3.77
C ALA A 491 2.25 5.43 -5.15
N SER A 492 1.00 5.68 -5.51
CA SER A 492 0.40 5.24 -6.78
C SER A 492 0.76 6.15 -7.96
N ASN A 493 0.82 7.47 -7.76
CA ASN A 493 1.08 8.45 -8.82
C ASN A 493 2.54 8.93 -8.88
N ALA A 494 3.39 8.54 -7.92
CA ALA A 494 4.77 9.02 -7.82
C ALA A 494 5.56 8.88 -9.13
N ARG A 495 5.50 7.72 -9.80
CA ARG A 495 6.22 7.52 -11.07
C ARG A 495 5.74 8.45 -12.17
N GLU A 496 4.43 8.65 -12.29
CA GLU A 496 3.85 9.51 -13.33
C GLU A 496 4.22 10.99 -13.15
N ILE A 497 4.33 11.43 -11.89
CA ILE A 497 4.72 12.78 -11.52
C ILE A 497 6.22 13.00 -11.69
N MET A 498 7.05 12.04 -11.26
CA MET A 498 8.50 12.21 -11.09
C MET A 498 9.33 11.83 -12.31
N ASP A 499 8.95 10.78 -13.05
CA ASP A 499 9.78 10.24 -14.12
C ASP A 499 9.87 11.22 -15.30
N GLY A 500 11.09 11.45 -15.81
CA GLY A 500 11.33 12.29 -17.00
C GLY A 500 11.13 13.80 -16.80
N LYS A 501 10.92 14.28 -15.56
CA LYS A 501 10.58 15.67 -15.24
C LYS A 501 11.46 16.22 -14.11
N PHE A 502 11.67 17.53 -14.11
CA PHE A 502 12.08 18.24 -12.90
C PHE A 502 10.84 18.49 -12.04
N VAL A 503 10.79 17.95 -10.84
CA VAL A 503 9.62 18.11 -9.97
C VAL A 503 9.91 19.10 -8.86
N VAL A 504 9.20 20.22 -8.89
CA VAL A 504 9.10 21.16 -7.77
C VAL A 504 8.16 20.54 -6.74
N LEU A 505 8.73 19.93 -5.71
CA LEU A 505 8.01 19.20 -4.67
C LEU A 505 7.90 20.06 -3.41
N GLY A 506 6.68 20.50 -3.10
CA GLY A 506 6.34 21.16 -1.84
C GLY A 506 6.17 20.15 -0.70
N ILE A 507 6.96 20.25 0.34
CA ILE A 507 6.83 19.46 1.57
C ILE A 507 5.98 20.30 2.52
N LEU A 508 4.72 19.93 2.68
CA LEU A 508 3.72 20.68 3.44
C LEU A 508 3.19 19.85 4.61
N SER A 509 2.94 20.50 5.75
CA SER A 509 2.38 19.82 6.93
C SER A 509 0.89 20.11 7.07
N ARG A 510 0.07 19.05 7.22
CA ARG A 510 -1.38 19.22 7.46
C ARG A 510 -1.68 19.67 8.89
N ARG A 511 -0.74 19.50 9.84
CA ARG A 511 -0.90 19.95 11.24
C ARG A 511 -1.07 21.47 11.35
N ARG A 512 -0.46 22.24 10.45
CA ARG A 512 -0.55 23.70 10.39
C ARG A 512 -1.47 24.10 9.24
N SER A 513 -2.78 24.07 9.47
CA SER A 513 -3.78 24.22 8.40
C SER A 513 -3.72 25.55 7.65
N ASP A 514 -3.31 26.63 8.31
CA ASP A 514 -3.26 27.96 7.71
C ASP A 514 -2.03 28.11 6.82
N ASP A 515 -0.85 27.74 7.33
CA ASP A 515 0.39 27.63 6.55
C ASP A 515 0.19 26.70 5.34
N PHE A 516 -0.43 25.54 5.55
CA PHE A 516 -0.72 24.57 4.48
C PHE A 516 -1.53 25.19 3.34
N LYS A 517 -2.62 25.90 3.66
CA LYS A 517 -3.47 26.56 2.65
C LYS A 517 -2.71 27.66 1.92
N GLN A 518 -1.93 28.45 2.64
CA GLN A 518 -1.13 29.53 2.06
C GLN A 518 -0.03 28.97 1.15
N SER A 519 0.78 28.03 1.63
CA SER A 519 1.84 27.36 0.87
C SER A 519 1.29 26.64 -0.36
N LYS A 520 0.15 25.95 -0.26
CA LYS A 520 -0.51 25.30 -1.41
C LYS A 520 -0.94 26.33 -2.46
N ARG A 521 -1.45 27.49 -2.04
CA ARG A 521 -1.82 28.59 -2.95
C ARG A 521 -0.59 29.18 -3.64
N GLU A 522 0.47 29.49 -2.89
CA GLU A 522 1.73 30.02 -3.43
C GLU A 522 2.37 29.06 -4.44
N LEU A 523 2.34 27.75 -4.18
CA LEU A 523 2.78 26.72 -5.12
C LEU A 523 1.94 26.71 -6.40
N LYS A 524 0.61 26.81 -6.30
CA LYS A 524 -0.28 26.90 -7.47
C LYS A 524 0.00 28.16 -8.28
N GLU A 525 0.15 29.31 -7.63
CA GLU A 525 0.48 30.58 -8.31
C GLU A 525 1.86 30.51 -9.00
N ALA A 526 2.87 29.92 -8.35
CA ALA A 526 4.18 29.67 -8.95
C ALA A 526 4.11 28.77 -10.18
N ALA A 527 3.35 27.67 -10.09
CA ALA A 527 3.14 26.76 -11.22
C ALA A 527 2.48 27.48 -12.40
N PHE A 528 1.49 28.33 -12.11
CA PHE A 528 0.82 29.11 -13.14
C PHE A 528 1.73 30.10 -13.83
N GLU A 529 2.45 30.93 -13.07
CA GLU A 529 3.37 31.91 -13.63
C GLU A 529 4.50 31.25 -14.42
N TRP A 530 4.99 30.10 -13.94
CA TRP A 530 5.97 29.30 -14.66
C TRP A 530 5.44 28.81 -16.01
N MET A 531 4.24 28.23 -16.04
CA MET A 531 3.62 27.78 -17.29
C MET A 531 3.40 28.94 -18.26
N ASP A 532 2.93 30.09 -17.79
CA ASP A 532 2.72 31.27 -18.64
C ASP A 532 4.05 31.76 -19.21
N LYS A 533 5.11 31.79 -18.39
CA LYS A 533 6.47 32.13 -18.85
C LYS A 533 6.95 31.15 -19.93
N GLN A 534 6.73 29.85 -19.76
CA GLN A 534 7.08 28.85 -20.79
C GLN A 534 6.29 29.05 -22.08
N ILE A 535 4.99 29.33 -22.01
CA ILE A 535 4.16 29.61 -23.19
C ILE A 535 4.66 30.85 -23.93
N GLN A 536 5.02 31.92 -23.21
CA GLN A 536 5.55 33.14 -23.83
C GLN A 536 6.92 32.92 -24.46
N LEU A 537 7.82 32.22 -23.77
CA LEU A 537 9.13 31.86 -24.32
C LEU A 537 8.99 31.00 -25.58
N PHE A 538 8.07 30.04 -25.58
CA PHE A 538 7.79 29.22 -26.74
C PHE A 538 7.24 30.02 -27.92
N ARG A 539 6.32 30.98 -27.66
CA ARG A 539 5.81 31.90 -28.69
C ARG A 539 6.90 32.78 -29.27
N LEU A 540 7.79 33.30 -28.41
CA LEU A 540 8.92 34.13 -28.82
C LEU A 540 9.91 33.33 -29.68
N GLU A 541 10.35 32.16 -29.21
CA GLU A 541 11.24 31.25 -29.96
C GLU A 541 10.64 30.91 -31.33
N ARG A 542 9.33 30.65 -31.37
CA ARG A 542 8.62 30.40 -32.64
C ARG A 542 8.57 31.64 -33.54
N SER A 543 8.45 32.84 -32.98
CA SER A 543 8.49 34.10 -33.73
C SER A 543 9.88 34.33 -34.31
N GLU A 544 10.92 34.21 -33.51
CA GLU A 544 12.31 34.36 -33.93
C GLU A 544 12.68 33.40 -35.07
N LEU A 545 12.22 32.15 -35.01
CA LEU A 545 12.42 31.20 -36.10
C LEU A 545 11.67 31.56 -37.39
N ARG A 546 10.49 32.23 -37.29
CA ARG A 546 9.77 32.75 -38.45
C ARG A 546 10.48 33.95 -39.04
N ASP A 547 10.93 34.87 -38.20
CA ASP A 547 11.64 36.08 -38.62
C ASP A 547 12.99 35.71 -39.26
N ALA A 548 13.72 34.75 -38.68
CA ALA A 548 14.93 34.20 -39.28
C ALA A 548 14.67 33.49 -40.61
N LYS A 549 13.55 32.78 -40.75
CA LYS A 549 13.15 32.20 -42.04
C LYS A 549 12.83 33.28 -43.07
N GLN A 550 12.13 34.33 -42.66
CA GLN A 550 11.75 35.45 -43.50
C GLN A 550 12.97 36.23 -44.00
N LEU A 551 13.92 36.52 -43.10
CA LEU A 551 15.18 37.19 -43.44
C LEU A 551 16.00 36.40 -44.47
N ARG A 552 16.00 35.05 -44.39
CA ARG A 552 16.65 34.22 -45.42
C ARG A 552 15.94 34.26 -46.77
N ILE A 553 14.62 34.43 -46.78
CA ILE A 553 13.85 34.57 -48.03
C ILE A 553 14.19 35.91 -48.67
N GLU A 554 14.21 36.98 -47.88
CA GLU A 554 14.56 38.34 -48.33
C GLU A 554 16.01 38.39 -48.83
N GLU A 555 16.97 37.84 -48.09
CA GLU A 555 18.38 37.76 -48.51
C GLU A 555 18.56 36.97 -49.83
N ALA A 556 17.77 35.90 -50.04
CA ALA A 556 17.82 35.11 -51.27
C ALA A 556 17.18 35.84 -52.46
N ASP A 557 16.11 36.60 -52.22
CA ASP A 557 15.41 37.40 -53.23
C ASP A 557 16.28 38.58 -53.66
N ASP A 558 16.91 39.29 -52.71
CA ASP A 558 17.87 40.38 -52.98
C ASP A 558 19.07 39.91 -53.81
N ARG A 559 19.50 38.65 -53.62
CA ARG A 559 20.57 38.02 -54.41
C ARG A 559 20.09 37.42 -55.74
N ASN A 560 18.79 37.45 -56.03
CA ASN A 560 18.16 36.77 -57.17
C ASN A 560 18.49 35.26 -57.26
N ASP A 561 18.77 34.60 -56.14
CA ASP A 561 19.10 33.16 -56.11
C ASP A 561 17.83 32.31 -55.95
N GLN A 562 17.33 31.83 -57.09
CA GLN A 562 16.14 30.97 -57.16
C GLN A 562 16.30 29.61 -56.48
N ARG A 563 17.52 29.13 -56.24
CA ARG A 563 17.76 27.88 -55.50
C ARG A 563 17.67 28.15 -54.00
N ALA A 564 18.33 29.20 -53.52
CA ALA A 564 18.28 29.60 -52.12
C ALA A 564 16.86 29.99 -51.69
N LEU A 565 16.12 30.69 -52.54
CA LEU A 565 14.73 31.09 -52.28
C LEU A 565 13.80 29.88 -52.13
N ARG A 566 13.95 28.86 -52.98
CA ARG A 566 13.19 27.59 -52.85
C ARG A 566 13.57 26.83 -51.57
N ALA A 567 14.86 26.76 -51.24
CA ALA A 567 15.32 26.12 -50.02
C ALA A 567 14.79 26.83 -48.76
N ALA A 568 14.84 28.16 -48.73
CA ALA A 568 14.35 28.98 -47.63
C ALA A 568 12.83 28.84 -47.47
N LYS A 569 12.04 28.90 -48.55
CA LYS A 569 10.58 28.68 -48.51
C LYS A 569 10.20 27.29 -48.00
N ASN A 570 10.92 26.25 -48.42
CA ASN A 570 10.68 24.86 -48.02
C ASN A 570 11.19 24.51 -46.62
N MET A 571 11.92 25.41 -45.96
CA MET A 571 12.41 25.18 -44.60
C MET A 571 11.25 25.01 -43.61
N ARG A 572 11.17 23.86 -42.95
CA ARG A 572 10.20 23.61 -41.89
C ARG A 572 10.72 24.20 -40.57
N ILE A 573 9.88 24.98 -39.91
CA ILE A 573 10.18 25.50 -38.56
C ILE A 573 9.83 24.39 -37.57
N THR A 574 10.84 23.74 -37.01
CA THR A 574 10.71 22.73 -35.96
C THR A 574 11.44 23.22 -34.72
N ILE A 575 10.74 23.29 -33.59
CA ILE A 575 11.35 23.56 -32.29
C ILE A 575 11.80 22.21 -31.72
N ARG A 576 13.03 22.14 -31.23
CA ARG A 576 13.59 20.91 -30.62
C ARG A 576 13.14 20.83 -29.16
N GLU A 577 11.90 20.39 -28.96
CA GLU A 577 11.31 20.21 -27.62
C GLU A 577 11.90 18.98 -26.91
N ASP A 578 12.42 18.02 -27.66
CA ASP A 578 12.98 16.74 -27.20
C ASP A 578 14.19 16.90 -26.26
N GLU A 579 14.90 18.03 -26.34
CA GLU A 579 16.09 18.29 -25.52
C GLU A 579 15.75 18.94 -24.16
N LYS A 580 14.54 19.47 -23.98
CA LYS A 580 14.15 20.21 -22.75
C LYS A 580 13.30 19.32 -21.83
N LYS A 581 13.86 18.92 -20.69
CA LYS A 581 13.07 18.23 -19.64
C LYS A 581 11.98 19.16 -19.10
N PRO A 582 10.70 18.73 -19.04
CA PRO A 582 9.62 19.54 -18.50
C PRO A 582 9.70 19.69 -16.98
N VAL A 583 9.09 20.75 -16.46
CA VAL A 583 8.94 21.01 -15.03
C VAL A 583 7.53 20.68 -14.59
N ALA A 584 7.39 19.84 -13.58
CA ALA A 584 6.13 19.57 -12.92
C ALA A 584 6.16 20.14 -11.48
N PHE A 585 4.98 20.42 -10.95
CA PHE A 585 4.79 20.85 -9.58
C PHE A 585 4.00 19.76 -8.88
N ALA A 586 4.32 19.48 -7.63
CA ALA A 586 3.58 18.56 -6.78
C ALA A 586 3.77 18.94 -5.31
N TRP A 587 2.96 18.39 -4.42
CA TRP A 587 3.18 18.53 -2.98
C TRP A 587 3.09 17.17 -2.31
N VAL A 588 3.79 16.99 -1.19
CA VAL A 588 3.77 15.77 -0.38
C VAL A 588 3.42 16.12 1.05
N ASP A 589 2.62 15.27 1.69
CA ASP A 589 2.34 15.37 3.12
C ASP A 589 3.61 15.05 3.93
N GLY A 590 4.21 16.10 4.50
CA GLY A 590 5.42 15.98 5.29
C GLY A 590 5.22 15.14 6.54
N ASP A 591 4.06 15.25 7.20
CA ASP A 591 3.80 14.52 8.45
C ASP A 591 3.63 13.02 8.19
N PHE A 592 2.92 12.66 7.11
CA PHE A 592 2.72 11.26 6.74
C PHE A 592 4.01 10.61 6.19
N TRP A 593 4.81 11.36 5.44
CA TRP A 593 6.01 10.85 4.77
C TRP A 593 7.34 11.21 5.46
N GLU A 594 7.31 11.62 6.74
CA GLU A 594 8.48 12.11 7.49
C GLU A 594 9.69 11.16 7.40
N ARG A 595 9.48 9.85 7.62
CA ARG A 595 10.55 8.86 7.56
C ARG A 595 11.21 8.80 6.19
N TRP A 596 10.42 8.84 5.13
CA TRP A 596 10.93 8.80 3.76
C TRP A 596 11.68 10.09 3.40
N LEU A 597 11.17 11.25 3.81
CA LEU A 597 11.81 12.55 3.60
C LEU A 597 13.17 12.62 4.31
N ARG A 598 13.23 12.14 5.56
CA ARG A 598 14.47 12.10 6.34
C ARG A 598 15.48 11.13 5.75
N THR A 599 15.07 9.95 5.29
CA THR A 599 16.01 8.96 4.72
C THR A 599 16.47 9.32 3.31
N THR A 600 15.62 9.94 2.50
CA THR A 600 15.88 10.15 1.06
C THR A 600 16.50 11.53 0.79
N TYR A 601 16.03 12.56 1.49
CA TYR A 601 16.48 13.94 1.28
C TYR A 601 17.19 14.55 2.49
N GLY A 602 17.20 13.86 3.64
CA GLY A 602 17.77 14.40 4.88
C GLY A 602 17.00 15.61 5.40
N ILE A 603 15.69 15.66 5.15
CA ILE A 603 14.83 16.80 5.51
C ILE A 603 13.97 16.44 6.71
N ASP A 604 14.03 17.29 7.74
CA ASP A 604 13.15 17.23 8.91
C ASP A 604 11.98 18.21 8.74
N VAL A 605 10.76 17.72 8.98
CA VAL A 605 9.49 18.43 8.72
C VAL A 605 9.20 19.49 9.80
N GLU A 606 9.86 19.39 10.95
CA GLU A 606 9.75 20.36 12.05
C GLU A 606 10.23 21.77 11.65
N GLN A 607 11.10 21.88 10.64
CA GLN A 607 11.70 23.15 10.19
C GLN A 607 10.75 24.01 9.33
N GLY A 608 9.47 23.65 9.24
CA GLY A 608 8.47 24.37 8.47
C GLY A 608 8.29 23.87 7.03
N ASP A 609 7.34 24.49 6.33
CA ASP A 609 7.03 24.16 4.94
C ASP A 609 8.17 24.59 4.02
N ARG A 610 8.56 23.72 3.11
CA ARG A 610 9.66 23.98 2.18
C ARG A 610 9.45 23.33 0.84
N VAL A 611 10.28 23.71 -0.13
CA VAL A 611 10.24 23.17 -1.48
C VAL A 611 11.59 22.56 -1.81
N ILE A 612 11.57 21.46 -2.56
CA ILE A 612 12.75 20.93 -3.23
C ILE A 612 12.47 20.82 -4.73
N ILE A 613 13.52 20.88 -5.53
CA ILE A 613 13.45 20.52 -6.94
C ILE A 613 14.13 19.17 -7.08
N ASN A 614 13.41 18.13 -7.51
CA ASN A 614 13.96 16.77 -7.67
C ASN A 614 14.08 16.39 -9.15
N ASP A 615 15.16 15.70 -9.49
CA ASP A 615 15.41 15.04 -10.78
C ASP A 615 15.66 13.55 -10.50
N GLU A 616 14.57 12.78 -10.56
CA GLU A 616 14.54 11.38 -10.17
C GLU A 616 15.40 10.52 -11.10
N ASP A 617 15.43 10.83 -12.40
CA ASP A 617 16.21 10.10 -13.41
C ASP A 617 17.70 10.15 -13.08
N ASN A 618 18.19 11.31 -12.60
CA ASN A 618 19.59 11.53 -12.27
C ASN A 618 19.92 11.35 -10.78
N ARG A 619 18.92 11.03 -9.94
CA ARG A 619 19.07 10.86 -8.49
C ARG A 619 19.66 12.10 -7.80
N ARG A 620 19.18 13.28 -8.21
CA ARG A 620 19.67 14.59 -7.75
C ARG A 620 18.53 15.48 -7.32
N TYR A 621 18.75 16.30 -6.31
CA TYR A 621 17.79 17.30 -5.87
C TYR A 621 18.48 18.61 -5.44
N TRP A 622 17.69 19.68 -5.38
CA TRP A 622 18.11 21.00 -4.91
C TRP A 622 17.14 21.48 -3.84
N ASP A 623 17.68 21.93 -2.70
CA ASP A 623 16.95 22.41 -1.54
C ASP A 623 17.36 23.83 -1.10
N THR A 624 18.36 24.42 -1.77
CA THR A 624 18.86 25.77 -1.51
C THR A 624 18.56 26.72 -2.66
N ALA A 625 18.17 27.95 -2.32
CA ALA A 625 17.99 29.05 -3.26
C ALA A 625 19.32 29.70 -3.68
N SER A 626 19.24 30.69 -4.58
CA SER A 626 20.37 31.55 -5.00
C SER A 626 21.11 32.20 -3.83
N SER A 627 20.38 32.52 -2.76
CA SER A 627 20.90 33.12 -1.52
C SER A 627 21.62 32.13 -0.60
N GLY A 628 21.55 30.82 -0.87
CA GLY A 628 22.01 29.76 0.01
C GLY A 628 21.03 29.41 1.14
N ALA A 629 19.95 30.17 1.31
CA ALA A 629 18.84 29.80 2.20
C ALA A 629 18.03 28.63 1.62
N MET A 630 17.25 27.97 2.46
CA MET A 630 16.36 26.89 2.02
C MET A 630 15.23 27.44 1.15
N ILE A 631 14.81 26.70 0.12
CA ILE A 631 13.74 27.14 -0.78
C ILE A 631 12.42 27.15 -0.02
N MET A 632 11.89 28.34 0.23
CA MET A 632 10.60 28.52 0.90
C MET A 632 9.45 28.17 -0.06
N ALA A 633 8.30 27.76 0.50
CA ALA A 633 7.06 27.54 -0.24
C ALA A 633 6.37 28.85 -0.64
N SER A 634 7.13 29.76 -1.26
CA SER A 634 6.66 31.06 -1.76
C SER A 634 6.89 31.19 -3.25
N ARG A 635 5.98 31.88 -3.94
CA ARG A 635 6.02 32.05 -5.40
C ARG A 635 7.35 32.60 -5.90
N THR A 636 7.89 33.60 -5.21
CA THR A 636 9.14 34.29 -5.59
C THR A 636 10.36 33.38 -5.46
N SER A 637 10.49 32.70 -4.31
CA SER A 637 11.61 31.77 -4.04
C SER A 637 11.64 30.65 -5.08
N ILE A 638 10.48 30.10 -5.43
CA ILE A 638 10.37 29.02 -6.41
C ILE A 638 10.75 29.52 -7.82
N LEU A 639 10.18 30.65 -8.27
CA LEU A 639 10.41 31.14 -9.64
C LEU A 639 11.82 31.69 -9.88
N GLU A 640 12.50 32.15 -8.83
CA GLU A 640 13.91 32.54 -8.90
C GLU A 640 14.83 31.32 -9.06
N THR A 641 14.48 30.20 -8.43
CA THR A 641 15.35 29.01 -8.35
C THR A 641 15.21 28.09 -9.55
N ILE A 642 14.01 27.90 -10.10
CA ILE A 642 13.76 27.01 -11.24
C ILE A 642 14.70 27.29 -12.44
N PRO A 643 14.87 28.54 -12.94
CA PRO A 643 15.76 28.83 -14.06
C PRO A 643 17.24 28.50 -13.79
N LEU A 644 17.67 28.57 -12.52
CA LEU A 644 19.04 28.28 -12.13
C LEU A 644 19.32 26.77 -12.12
N VAL A 645 18.30 25.96 -11.82
CA VAL A 645 18.39 24.50 -11.83
C VAL A 645 18.32 23.92 -13.25
N ILE A 646 17.47 24.47 -14.12
CA ILE A 646 17.24 23.92 -15.47
C ILE A 646 18.32 24.35 -16.47
N ALA A 647 19.13 25.36 -16.14
CA ALA A 647 20.25 25.76 -16.98
C ALA A 647 21.16 24.54 -17.27
N SER A 648 21.70 24.47 -18.50
CA SER A 648 22.68 23.46 -18.89
C SER A 648 24.04 24.14 -19.11
N PRO A 649 25.01 24.02 -18.17
CA PRO A 649 24.97 23.28 -16.89
C PRO A 649 24.19 24.01 -15.78
N PRO A 650 23.72 23.29 -14.74
CA PRO A 650 22.95 23.89 -13.63
C PRO A 650 23.83 24.86 -12.86
N LYS A 651 23.28 26.03 -12.52
CA LYS A 651 24.00 27.08 -11.77
C LYS A 651 24.08 26.79 -10.27
N LEU A 652 23.13 26.01 -9.74
CA LEU A 652 23.11 25.57 -8.34
C LEU A 652 23.67 24.16 -8.23
N SER A 653 24.43 23.91 -7.16
CA SER A 653 25.01 22.59 -6.89
C SER A 653 23.93 21.58 -6.47
N PRO A 654 23.78 20.44 -7.16
CA PRO A 654 22.84 19.39 -6.76
C PRO A 654 23.35 18.61 -5.55
N LYS A 655 22.41 18.13 -4.73
CA LYS A 655 22.62 17.05 -3.76
C LYS A 655 22.16 15.73 -4.37
N SER A 656 22.70 14.60 -3.90
CA SER A 656 22.27 13.27 -4.37
C SER A 656 21.36 12.60 -3.35
N THR A 657 20.34 11.88 -3.83
CA THR A 657 19.43 11.09 -2.99
C THR A 657 20.00 9.75 -2.55
N ILE A 658 21.15 9.34 -3.12
CA ILE A 658 21.82 8.07 -2.87
C ILE A 658 23.20 8.30 -2.24
N GLY A 659 23.69 7.29 -1.52
CA GLY A 659 25.00 7.34 -0.87
C GLY A 659 26.15 7.36 -1.87
N THR A 660 27.33 7.83 -1.46
CA THR A 660 28.49 8.06 -2.33
C THR A 660 28.91 6.84 -3.17
N PHE A 661 28.85 5.63 -2.60
CA PHE A 661 29.17 4.38 -3.32
C PHE A 661 28.12 4.03 -4.38
N GLU A 662 26.84 4.21 -4.07
CA GLU A 662 25.75 3.99 -5.01
C GLU A 662 25.77 5.01 -6.14
N THR A 663 26.08 6.27 -5.83
CA THR A 663 26.29 7.33 -6.82
C THR A 663 27.38 6.95 -7.83
N PHE A 664 28.52 6.41 -7.35
CA PHE A 664 29.57 5.93 -8.24
C PHE A 664 29.10 4.76 -9.12
N PHE A 665 28.38 3.79 -8.55
CA PHE A 665 27.81 2.67 -9.31
C PHE A 665 26.78 3.14 -10.34
N PHE A 666 25.94 4.10 -9.99
CA PHE A 666 24.93 4.68 -10.86
C PHE A 666 25.57 5.40 -12.06
N TYR A 667 26.56 6.27 -11.81
CA TYR A 667 27.26 6.97 -12.89
C TYR A 667 28.05 6.03 -13.79
N THR A 668 28.73 5.04 -13.21
CA THR A 668 29.45 4.04 -14.02
C THR A 668 28.46 3.27 -14.88
N ARG A 669 27.38 2.72 -14.33
CA ARG A 669 26.33 2.03 -15.10
C ARG A 669 25.72 2.91 -16.19
N SER A 670 25.40 4.16 -15.86
CA SER A 670 24.85 5.12 -16.83
C SER A 670 25.83 5.40 -17.96
N PHE A 671 27.11 5.62 -17.66
CA PHE A 671 28.17 5.80 -18.65
C PHE A 671 28.37 4.56 -19.54
N LEU A 672 28.32 3.35 -18.97
CA LEU A 672 28.38 2.11 -19.75
C LEU A 672 27.21 2.02 -20.75
N SER A 673 26.00 2.42 -20.32
CA SER A 673 24.81 2.37 -21.15
C SER A 673 24.79 3.45 -22.24
N SER A 674 25.27 4.66 -21.94
CA SER A 674 25.26 5.78 -22.89
C SER A 674 26.45 5.75 -23.85
N HIS A 675 27.59 5.23 -23.41
CA HIS A 675 28.83 5.19 -24.19
C HIS A 675 29.51 3.81 -24.14
N PRO A 676 28.87 2.76 -24.71
CA PRO A 676 29.41 1.40 -24.66
C PRO A 676 30.79 1.30 -25.32
N ILE A 677 31.01 2.02 -26.43
CA ILE A 677 32.27 1.99 -27.18
C ILE A 677 33.41 2.63 -26.36
N LEU A 678 33.19 3.81 -25.77
CA LEU A 678 34.22 4.48 -24.98
C LEU A 678 34.60 3.64 -23.76
N PHE A 679 33.63 2.98 -23.13
CA PHE A 679 33.90 2.06 -22.03
C PHE A 679 34.84 0.92 -22.45
N PHE A 680 34.59 0.26 -23.58
CA PHE A 680 35.48 -0.80 -24.07
C PHE A 680 36.88 -0.28 -24.46
N VAL A 681 36.98 0.95 -24.97
CA VAL A 681 38.27 1.59 -25.24
C VAL A 681 39.03 1.86 -23.95
N PHE A 682 38.40 2.43 -22.93
CA PHE A 682 39.03 2.64 -21.62
C PHE A 682 39.39 1.32 -20.94
N LEU A 683 38.56 0.29 -21.06
CA LEU A 683 38.87 -1.06 -20.57
C LEU A 683 40.08 -1.65 -21.30
N GLY A 684 40.16 -1.49 -22.62
CA GLY A 684 41.30 -1.92 -23.42
C GLY A 684 42.60 -1.20 -23.02
N ILE A 685 42.54 0.13 -22.84
CA ILE A 685 43.69 0.94 -22.40
C ILE A 685 44.13 0.54 -21.00
N THR A 686 43.20 0.36 -20.06
CA THR A 686 43.53 -0.03 -18.67
C THR A 686 44.13 -1.43 -18.62
N VAL A 687 43.61 -2.39 -19.37
CA VAL A 687 44.21 -3.74 -19.51
C VAL A 687 45.61 -3.65 -20.15
N ALA A 688 45.80 -2.83 -21.18
CA ALA A 688 47.11 -2.62 -21.79
C ALA A 688 48.12 -2.01 -20.80
N VAL A 689 47.72 -0.99 -20.03
CA VAL A 689 48.57 -0.36 -19.00
C VAL A 689 48.91 -1.36 -17.88
N VAL A 690 47.92 -2.11 -17.38
CA VAL A 690 48.13 -3.12 -16.33
C VAL A 690 49.06 -4.24 -16.80
N THR A 691 48.92 -4.69 -18.05
CA THR A 691 49.81 -5.72 -18.62
C THR A 691 51.23 -5.21 -18.83
N ILE A 692 51.40 -3.93 -19.24
CA ILE A 692 52.72 -3.29 -19.35
C ILE A 692 53.40 -3.15 -17.97
N ILE A 693 52.67 -2.67 -16.95
CA ILE A 693 53.20 -2.53 -15.58
C ILE A 693 53.48 -3.90 -14.95
N GLY A 694 52.61 -4.89 -15.19
CA GLY A 694 52.78 -6.27 -14.75
C GLY A 694 54.02 -6.93 -15.35
N ARG A 695 54.22 -6.77 -16.68
CA ARG A 695 55.43 -7.24 -17.37
C ARG A 695 56.69 -6.52 -16.87
N GLY A 696 56.64 -5.21 -16.65
CA GLY A 696 57.77 -4.44 -16.10
C GLY A 696 58.16 -4.87 -14.67
N ARG A 697 57.20 -5.23 -13.83
CA ARG A 697 57.46 -5.78 -12.48
C ARG A 697 57.94 -7.22 -12.51
N LEU A 698 57.51 -8.03 -13.48
CA LEU A 698 58.02 -9.40 -13.68
C LEU A 698 59.47 -9.38 -14.18
N LEU A 699 59.81 -8.50 -15.13
CA LEU A 699 61.18 -8.33 -15.66
C LEU A 699 62.17 -7.83 -14.59
N ARG A 700 61.73 -6.99 -13.63
CA ARG A 700 62.55 -6.60 -12.47
C ARG A 700 62.74 -7.71 -11.42
N ARG A 701 61.86 -8.72 -11.36
CA ARG A 701 62.04 -9.91 -10.50
C ARG A 701 62.84 -11.03 -11.16
N VAL A 702 62.88 -11.10 -12.49
CA VAL A 702 63.67 -12.10 -13.23
C VAL A 702 65.15 -11.68 -13.37
N THR A 703 65.46 -10.39 -13.32
CA THR A 703 66.85 -9.89 -13.34
C THR A 703 67.62 -10.06 -12.01
N THR A 704 66.97 -10.55 -10.95
CA THR A 704 67.62 -10.89 -9.66
C THR A 704 67.67 -12.40 -9.40
N ARG A 705 67.50 -13.24 -10.43
CA ARG A 705 67.65 -14.70 -10.30
C ARG A 705 68.14 -15.39 -11.58
N GLY A 706 69.34 -15.03 -12.03
CA GLY A 706 70.25 -15.91 -12.77
C GLY A 706 71.59 -15.92 -12.03
N GLY A 707 72.33 -17.00 -11.83
CA GLY A 707 72.25 -18.36 -12.34
C GLY A 707 73.14 -19.25 -11.47
N ILE A 708 72.62 -20.42 -11.09
CA ILE A 708 73.39 -21.52 -10.47
C ILE A 708 73.78 -22.43 -11.63
N ILE A 709 74.96 -22.25 -12.21
CA ILE A 709 75.77 -23.24 -12.94
C ILE A 709 77.11 -22.54 -13.18
N GLY A 710 78.16 -23.12 -12.60
CA GLY A 710 79.45 -22.49 -12.43
C GLY A 710 80.30 -22.37 -13.69
N ASN A 711 81.31 -21.51 -13.60
CA ASN A 711 82.65 -21.91 -13.97
C ASN A 711 83.66 -21.10 -13.16
N ALA A 712 84.68 -21.80 -12.67
CA ALA A 712 85.77 -21.25 -11.88
C ALA A 712 86.80 -20.53 -12.78
N ASN A 713 87.49 -19.57 -12.15
CA ASN A 713 88.80 -18.96 -12.48
C ASN A 713 88.78 -17.47 -12.85
N GLY A 714 89.48 -16.69 -12.04
CA GLY A 714 90.31 -15.58 -12.52
C GLY A 714 89.89 -14.16 -12.13
N SER A 715 90.36 -13.72 -10.94
CA SER A 715 91.05 -12.44 -10.74
C SER A 715 90.33 -11.10 -11.01
N GLY A 716 90.13 -10.34 -9.93
CA GLY A 716 90.04 -8.86 -9.98
C GLY A 716 89.36 -8.25 -8.76
N GLY A 717 90.05 -8.16 -7.62
CA GLY A 717 89.55 -7.50 -6.40
C GLY A 717 89.74 -5.98 -6.40
N PHE A 718 89.03 -5.28 -5.50
CA PHE A 718 89.62 -4.34 -4.52
C PHE A 718 88.55 -3.84 -3.53
N PHE A 719 88.90 -3.84 -2.25
CA PHE A 719 88.17 -3.20 -1.15
C PHE A 719 88.18 -1.68 -1.29
N HIS A 720 87.13 -1.00 -0.79
CA HIS A 720 87.33 0.17 0.07
C HIS A 720 86.22 0.28 1.13
N LEU A 721 86.67 0.39 2.37
CA LEU A 721 85.96 0.77 3.59
C LEU A 721 86.19 2.27 3.81
N ASP A 722 85.12 3.01 4.05
CA ASP A 722 84.99 4.18 4.96
C ASP A 722 83.57 4.78 4.71
N GLY A 723 82.73 5.15 5.66
CA GLY A 723 82.93 5.49 7.05
C GLY A 723 82.50 6.95 7.27
N LYS A 724 81.40 7.17 8.03
CA LYS A 724 80.98 8.44 8.68
C LYS A 724 80.50 9.57 7.72
N GLU A 725 79.47 10.40 7.99
CA GLU A 725 78.87 10.97 9.21
C GLU A 725 77.37 11.25 8.98
N GLY A 726 76.50 11.05 9.98
CA GLY A 726 75.68 12.15 10.58
C GLY A 726 74.37 12.42 9.80
N PHE A 727 73.21 12.75 10.37
CA PHE A 727 72.80 13.04 11.74
C PHE A 727 71.25 13.01 11.74
N LEU A 728 70.64 12.45 12.78
CA LEU A 728 69.21 12.55 13.06
C LEU A 728 68.87 13.95 13.59
N ASN A 729 67.81 14.59 13.08
CA ASN A 729 66.85 15.42 13.83
C ASN A 729 65.80 15.98 12.84
N GLY A 730 64.50 16.10 13.14
CA GLY A 730 63.84 16.17 14.43
C GLY A 730 63.22 17.56 14.61
N GLY A 731 61.90 17.66 14.44
CA GLY A 731 61.00 18.48 15.26
C GLY A 731 61.06 20.02 15.20
N SER A 732 59.96 20.58 14.69
CA SER A 732 59.09 21.58 15.36
C SER A 732 59.55 23.04 15.59
N THR A 733 58.55 23.93 15.41
CA THR A 733 58.34 25.29 15.97
C THR A 733 59.01 26.49 15.29
N GLY A 734 58.22 27.57 15.14
CA GLY A 734 58.71 28.95 15.07
C GLY A 734 58.06 29.81 14.01
N LYS A 735 57.25 30.80 14.43
CA LYS A 735 56.54 31.83 13.64
C LYS A 735 57.48 32.94 13.09
N VAL A 736 56.86 33.83 12.30
CA VAL A 736 57.17 35.26 12.00
C VAL A 736 58.04 35.41 10.74
N ASP A 737 57.66 36.09 9.65
CA ASP A 737 56.60 37.06 9.28
C ASP A 737 55.91 36.66 7.96
#